data_AF-A0A3L7JX29-F1
#
_entry.id   AF-A0A3L7JX29-F1
#
_cell.length_a   1.000
_cell.length_b   1.000
_cell.length_c   1.000
_cell.angle_alpha   90.00
_cell.angle_beta   90.00
_cell.angle_gamma   90.00
#
_symmetry.space_group_name_H-M   'P 1'
#
loop_
_entity.id
_entity.type
_entity.pdbx_description
1 polymer ?
#
loop_
_entity_poly.entity_id
_entity_poly.type
_entity_poly.pdbx_seq_one_letter_code
_entity_poly.pdbx_strand_id
1 'polypeptide(L)'
;MLRFIWQNWWRNKERFILLLVGALIVSTGLSYLVGVTQSNNGTIVDELQKRWKSSYHIVVRPPGSRSVTEDKNLFEPNYLSGLAGGITMDQYETIKSMGDIDVAAPIAMLGYVNNNIVLKKLNIKEPGVYRLKMTDKTNNGASITKDTGETYFTVGGWRPVGLGKEYGTAQFDGELSYGSDVMLAGIDPEAEEKLVGLSSAIKKGNNSRYFNDEDQVQQSDIGDGLIDHSIPIIMSDKEFVDGSYTFEIERLDLPFTADQQAQTMEMVKNNGGESFLQKQKGLDHQSYTFTTEQAHEKMIQTIWDNGFVDNGSGNLSSWLMFKPSPVKYQPVTSPFSKRWPFAYEIQPYTVPENSLLGDKQSYRPVSLYGPNSNDWARLQYHYVGLFDPQKLQISKDPLTELPMETYFPSKAQLVLDENNKPVNPPIDLKPLNSPYGFLTKPPLMLTTIEAAADILGDKPISAIRIKVKGVDALTKGTQAKLEKVAKNTEDQTGLITDITLGSSPQPALTHIPGIDGKKSIGWVQQPWIKTGSSISIFKESKLGLSGVIGSVILVAIVYVFSSNLIMMYARQKEFAVLLSLGWRPSQLSYLIFLESTIIGLFVSIISWLILGFIFLSHHVETSHLRVFMIGVFGLAIYWLGSIIPGLLVRRIKPYEAMRTGEAANVSRRFIITESFFTMGVNFLFSKWKRSSLSIIAIALPTSLLIFFLFITFRLKGIMFTTWLGQYVAMEIGPMHYIAMGVAILIAILTTAEIIWQNISERQPEIALLKAVGWHNRHIRGLVLLEGAISGILAGILGFLLSMMIIWKMYTQIPYEHMPFFFVTLMIPIVIGILGALIPAEKAVKIMPYQGMQGGFENSKQTEKRFKYVFGAVGLLLFMGIVALMATAVPQVKKANNAVHAPAEEEGTIGKVHRSVPADAKIQNKSKGKDNEQTGGNPSELNKLIDSAWRTIKLGEVIHNYGDNYSFEGISGTPKALPHPKQGMTYISIPVGMDRDPGAVGKMVFKPSSYELIDGNGNHYYVEDLKVLEDQNWYGHNLLPGGGKAKVLITYQIPKNTERLYLLVHYGYLAGNILVEVK
;
A
#
# COMPACT_ATOMS: atom_id res chain seq x y z
N MET A 1 -33.14 -4.12 62.10
CA MET A 1 -33.15 -3.84 60.64
C MET A 1 -32.57 -5.00 59.82
N LEU A 2 -31.32 -5.44 60.05
CA LEU A 2 -30.71 -6.57 59.33
C LEU A 2 -31.55 -7.86 59.34
N ARG A 3 -32.01 -8.31 60.52
CA ARG A 3 -32.93 -9.47 60.63
C ARG A 3 -34.21 -9.30 59.81
N PHE A 4 -34.74 -8.09 59.73
CA PHE A 4 -35.94 -7.79 58.96
C PHE A 4 -35.68 -7.87 57.45
N ILE A 5 -34.56 -7.31 56.98
CA ILE A 5 -34.12 -7.44 55.58
C ILE A 5 -33.98 -8.93 55.21
N TRP A 6 -33.28 -9.69 56.06
CA TRP A 6 -33.04 -11.13 55.85
C TRP A 6 -34.35 -11.94 55.79
N GLN A 7 -35.25 -11.76 56.76
CA GLN A 7 -36.55 -12.43 56.77
C GLN A 7 -37.40 -12.04 55.57
N ASN A 8 -37.31 -10.78 55.12
CA ASN A 8 -38.06 -10.32 53.97
C ASN A 8 -37.58 -10.91 52.64
N TRP A 9 -36.26 -11.01 52.44
CA TRP A 9 -35.69 -11.72 51.29
C TRP A 9 -36.15 -13.18 51.25
N TRP A 10 -36.21 -13.84 52.41
CA TRP A 10 -36.76 -15.18 52.53
C TRP A 10 -38.27 -15.27 52.36
N ARG A 11 -39.03 -14.20 52.61
CA ARG A 11 -40.48 -14.18 52.32
C ARG A 11 -40.75 -13.99 50.83
N ASN A 12 -39.94 -13.16 50.17
CA ASN A 12 -40.08 -12.78 48.77
C ASN A 12 -39.00 -13.41 47.87
N LYS A 13 -38.75 -14.73 48.04
CA LYS A 13 -37.61 -15.45 47.43
C LYS A 13 -37.50 -15.27 45.92
N GLU A 14 -38.62 -15.28 45.21
CA GLU A 14 -38.65 -15.15 43.74
C GLU A 14 -38.00 -13.83 43.27
N ARG A 15 -38.29 -12.72 43.95
CA ARG A 15 -37.75 -11.40 43.61
C ARG A 15 -36.31 -11.25 44.06
N PHE A 16 -35.99 -11.76 45.25
CA PHE A 16 -34.63 -11.73 45.76
C PHE A 16 -33.68 -12.50 44.82
N ILE A 17 -34.11 -13.65 44.29
CA ILE A 17 -33.30 -14.42 43.35
C ILE A 17 -33.10 -13.68 42.02
N LEU A 18 -34.15 -13.08 41.45
CA LEU A 18 -34.03 -12.30 40.20
C LEU A 18 -33.02 -11.16 40.37
N LEU A 19 -33.10 -10.44 41.49
CA LEU A 19 -32.18 -9.37 41.84
C LEU A 19 -30.74 -9.88 41.95
N LEU A 20 -30.53 -11.02 42.63
CA LEU A 20 -29.21 -11.63 42.82
C LEU A 20 -28.62 -12.11 41.47
N VAL A 21 -29.45 -12.71 40.62
CA VAL A 21 -29.09 -13.11 39.26
C VAL A 21 -28.65 -11.90 38.42
N GLY A 22 -29.40 -10.80 38.45
CA GLY A 22 -29.00 -9.62 37.69
C GLY A 22 -27.80 -8.89 38.27
N ALA A 23 -27.67 -8.86 39.60
CA ALA A 23 -26.48 -8.36 40.27
C ALA A 23 -25.23 -9.16 39.84
N LEU A 24 -25.36 -10.49 39.72
CA LEU A 24 -24.31 -11.41 39.28
C LEU A 24 -23.98 -11.24 37.78
N ILE A 25 -24.99 -11.06 36.92
CA ILE A 25 -24.78 -10.78 35.49
C ILE A 25 -24.06 -9.45 35.30
N VAL A 26 -24.50 -8.40 35.99
CA VAL A 26 -23.90 -7.06 35.94
C VAL A 26 -22.47 -7.10 36.48
N SER A 27 -22.24 -7.71 37.66
CA SER A 27 -20.91 -7.79 38.26
C SER A 27 -19.94 -8.58 37.39
N THR A 28 -20.38 -9.72 36.85
CA THR A 28 -19.55 -10.56 35.98
C THR A 28 -19.27 -9.86 34.67
N GLY A 29 -20.31 -9.41 33.98
CA GLY A 29 -20.19 -8.78 32.67
C GLY A 29 -19.32 -7.54 32.73
N LEU A 30 -19.54 -6.66 33.73
CA LEU A 30 -18.73 -5.45 33.89
C LEU A 30 -17.27 -5.78 34.25
N SER A 31 -17.04 -6.69 35.21
CA SER A 31 -15.67 -7.06 35.63
C SER A 31 -14.88 -7.71 34.50
N TYR A 32 -15.51 -8.62 33.76
CA TYR A 32 -14.92 -9.27 32.60
C TYR A 32 -14.59 -8.25 31.50
N LEU A 33 -15.57 -7.42 31.10
CA LEU A 33 -15.36 -6.44 30.04
C LEU A 33 -14.30 -5.41 30.41
N VAL A 34 -14.27 -4.94 31.67
CA VAL A 34 -13.25 -4.00 32.13
C VAL A 34 -11.87 -4.66 32.20
N GLY A 35 -11.79 -5.91 32.67
CA GLY A 35 -10.53 -6.68 32.70
C GLY A 35 -9.98 -6.94 31.30
N VAL A 36 -10.80 -7.49 30.40
CA VAL A 36 -10.44 -7.74 29.00
C VAL A 36 -10.13 -6.44 28.26
N THR A 37 -10.90 -5.37 28.47
CA THR A 37 -10.57 -4.05 27.92
C THR A 37 -9.17 -3.63 28.29
N GLN A 38 -8.82 -3.72 29.57
CA GLN A 38 -7.51 -3.25 30.02
C GLN A 38 -6.39 -4.09 29.45
N SER A 39 -6.58 -5.41 29.43
CA SER A 39 -5.67 -6.33 28.74
C SER A 39 -5.53 -5.94 27.27
N ASN A 40 -6.64 -5.85 26.52
CA ASN A 40 -6.64 -5.55 25.09
C ASN A 40 -6.11 -4.15 24.78
N ASN A 41 -6.44 -3.12 25.57
CA ASN A 41 -5.84 -1.78 25.41
C ASN A 41 -4.34 -1.82 25.63
N GLY A 42 -3.88 -2.54 26.67
CA GLY A 42 -2.46 -2.73 26.93
C GLY A 42 -1.78 -3.43 25.76
N THR A 43 -2.31 -4.55 25.31
CA THR A 43 -1.81 -5.32 24.17
C THR A 43 -1.83 -4.52 22.88
N ILE A 44 -2.93 -3.83 22.54
CA ILE A 44 -3.04 -3.04 21.32
C ILE A 44 -2.07 -1.86 21.34
N VAL A 45 -1.98 -1.14 22.48
CA VAL A 45 -1.00 -0.07 22.64
C VAL A 45 0.40 -0.63 22.46
N ASP A 46 0.74 -1.72 23.16
CA ASP A 46 2.07 -2.33 23.12
C ASP A 46 2.41 -2.89 21.73
N GLU A 47 1.48 -3.56 21.06
CA GLU A 47 1.66 -4.09 19.70
C GLU A 47 1.76 -2.97 18.66
N LEU A 48 0.91 -1.94 18.74
CA LEU A 48 1.04 -0.77 17.87
C LEU A 48 2.32 0.01 18.15
N GLN A 49 2.75 0.09 19.41
CA GLN A 49 3.95 0.80 19.86
C GLN A 49 5.23 0.07 19.46
N LYS A 50 5.28 -1.26 19.58
CA LYS A 50 6.36 -2.11 19.06
C LYS A 50 6.54 -1.91 17.56
N ARG A 51 5.42 -1.75 16.85
CA ARG A 51 5.36 -1.51 15.41
C ARG A 51 5.29 -0.02 15.03
N TRP A 52 5.45 0.88 15.99
CA TRP A 52 5.45 2.34 15.77
C TRP A 52 6.81 2.85 15.26
N LYS A 53 7.70 1.94 14.86
CA LYS A 53 8.99 2.27 14.26
C LYS A 53 8.89 2.11 12.74
N SER A 54 9.08 3.20 12.02
CA SER A 54 9.25 3.21 10.58
C SER A 54 10.64 3.75 10.22
N SER A 55 11.12 3.43 9.02
CA SER A 55 12.41 3.95 8.56
C SER A 55 12.38 5.48 8.39
N TYR A 56 11.23 6.06 8.03
CA TYR A 56 10.98 7.51 7.97
C TYR A 56 9.53 7.83 8.37
N HIS A 57 9.28 9.06 8.82
CA HIS A 57 7.97 9.49 9.31
C HIS A 57 7.14 10.26 8.28
N ILE A 58 7.80 11.05 7.44
CA ILE A 58 7.20 11.90 6.41
C ILE A 58 7.99 11.70 5.12
N VAL A 59 7.30 11.70 3.99
CA VAL A 59 7.93 11.77 2.66
C VAL A 59 7.54 13.10 2.00
N VAL A 60 8.52 13.77 1.41
CA VAL A 60 8.35 15.00 0.65
C VAL A 60 8.59 14.71 -0.82
N ARG A 61 7.68 15.17 -1.68
CA ARG A 61 7.69 14.91 -3.12
C ARG A 61 7.42 16.20 -3.91
N PRO A 62 7.87 16.28 -5.18
CA PRO A 62 7.64 17.45 -6.03
C PRO A 62 6.15 17.67 -6.33
N PRO A 63 5.73 18.91 -6.61
CA PRO A 63 4.35 19.22 -6.96
C PRO A 63 3.93 18.49 -8.24
N GLY A 64 2.73 17.91 -8.26
CA GLY A 64 2.21 17.14 -9.39
C GLY A 64 2.64 15.66 -9.43
N SER A 65 3.37 15.17 -8.42
CA SER A 65 3.73 13.76 -8.30
C SER A 65 2.63 12.86 -7.72
N ARG A 66 1.47 13.43 -7.35
CA ARG A 66 0.37 12.66 -6.74
C ARG A 66 -0.30 11.77 -7.76
N SER A 67 -0.50 10.51 -7.39
CA SER A 67 -1.21 9.52 -8.20
C SER A 67 -2.72 9.54 -7.98
N VAL A 68 -3.47 8.90 -8.89
CA VAL A 68 -4.94 8.78 -8.84
C VAL A 68 -5.46 7.99 -7.64
N THR A 69 -4.58 7.27 -6.95
CA THR A 69 -4.90 6.42 -5.80
C THR A 69 -4.75 7.14 -4.45
N GLU A 70 -4.10 8.30 -4.45
CA GLU A 70 -3.77 9.04 -3.24
C GLU A 70 -4.96 9.78 -2.62
N ASP A 71 -6.00 10.09 -3.38
CA ASP A 71 -7.28 10.59 -2.85
C ASP A 71 -7.90 9.61 -1.83
N LYS A 72 -7.53 8.32 -1.92
CA LYS A 72 -7.91 7.28 -0.98
C LYS A 72 -6.83 7.01 0.08
N ASN A 73 -5.84 7.88 0.28
CA ASN A 73 -4.72 7.69 1.21
C ASN A 73 -3.96 6.37 0.95
N LEU A 74 -3.79 5.99 -0.32
CA LEU A 74 -3.20 4.73 -0.72
C LEU A 74 -2.04 4.97 -1.70
N PHE A 75 -0.83 4.59 -1.30
CA PHE A 75 0.35 4.63 -2.18
C PHE A 75 0.56 3.30 -2.89
N GLU A 76 0.80 3.41 -4.19
CA GLU A 76 1.23 2.32 -5.04
C GLU A 76 2.68 1.89 -4.75
N PRO A 77 3.03 0.65 -5.14
CA PRO A 77 4.43 0.24 -5.21
C PRO A 77 5.23 1.11 -6.18
N ASN A 78 6.51 1.30 -5.88
CA ASN A 78 7.50 2.05 -6.64
C ASN A 78 7.18 3.55 -6.82
N TYR A 79 6.45 4.13 -5.86
CA TYR A 79 6.08 5.54 -5.89
C TYR A 79 7.27 6.51 -5.68
N LEU A 80 8.40 6.01 -5.16
CA LEU A 80 9.63 6.78 -4.97
C LEU A 80 10.59 6.66 -6.16
N SER A 81 10.89 5.44 -6.62
CA SER A 81 11.92 5.24 -7.65
C SER A 81 11.45 5.55 -9.07
N GLY A 82 10.15 5.80 -9.26
CA GLY A 82 9.61 6.28 -10.54
C GLY A 82 9.71 7.81 -10.76
N LEU A 83 10.14 8.59 -9.76
CA LEU A 83 10.17 10.05 -9.84
C LEU A 83 11.52 10.56 -10.39
N ALA A 84 11.48 11.39 -11.44
CA ALA A 84 12.67 12.00 -12.03
C ALA A 84 12.85 13.46 -11.55
N GLY A 85 13.61 13.64 -10.47
CA GLY A 85 13.92 14.96 -9.90
C GLY A 85 12.68 15.77 -9.49
N GLY A 86 12.85 17.09 -9.38
CA GLY A 86 11.77 18.05 -9.13
C GLY A 86 11.89 18.88 -7.85
N ILE A 87 12.82 18.53 -6.96
CA ILE A 87 13.15 19.28 -5.74
C ILE A 87 14.56 19.88 -5.87
N THR A 88 14.70 21.16 -5.53
CA THR A 88 15.98 21.91 -5.56
C THR A 88 16.85 21.61 -4.34
N MET A 89 18.15 21.85 -4.44
CA MET A 89 19.07 21.74 -3.29
C MET A 89 18.74 22.78 -2.21
N ASP A 90 18.33 23.99 -2.59
CA ASP A 90 17.90 25.04 -1.64
C ASP A 90 16.67 24.64 -0.82
N GLN A 91 15.69 23.98 -1.44
CA GLN A 91 14.53 23.43 -0.74
C GLN A 91 14.94 22.33 0.23
N TYR A 92 15.90 21.47 -0.16
CA TYR A 92 16.45 20.45 0.72
C TYR A 92 17.17 21.05 1.94
N GLU A 93 18.03 22.04 1.73
CA GLU A 93 18.72 22.73 2.83
C GLU A 93 17.74 23.45 3.76
N THR A 94 16.68 24.04 3.21
CA THR A 94 15.59 24.64 4.00
C THR A 94 14.96 23.58 4.92
N ILE A 95 14.64 22.40 4.39
CA ILE A 95 14.09 21.27 5.18
C ILE A 95 15.10 20.78 6.22
N LYS A 96 16.36 20.59 5.83
CA LYS A 96 17.45 20.13 6.71
C LYS A 96 17.67 21.08 7.90
N SER A 97 17.48 22.39 7.69
CA SER A 97 17.63 23.43 8.72
C SER A 97 16.47 23.51 9.74
N MET A 98 15.35 22.83 9.50
CA MET A 98 14.19 22.91 10.40
C MET A 98 14.47 22.22 11.74
N GLY A 99 14.31 22.97 12.85
CA GLY A 99 14.66 22.48 14.20
C GLY A 99 13.92 21.21 14.65
N ASP A 100 12.70 20.97 14.15
CA ASP A 100 11.87 19.79 14.47
C ASP A 100 12.28 18.51 13.72
N ILE A 101 13.11 18.64 12.67
CA ILE A 101 13.59 17.53 11.84
C ILE A 101 14.89 16.96 12.45
N ASP A 102 14.95 15.64 12.56
CA ASP A 102 16.12 14.89 13.05
C ASP A 102 17.02 14.47 11.90
N VAL A 103 16.42 13.90 10.86
CA VAL A 103 17.09 13.45 9.63
C VAL A 103 16.23 13.83 8.44
N ALA A 104 16.83 14.44 7.42
CA ALA A 104 16.23 14.62 6.11
C ALA A 104 17.14 13.90 5.11
N ALA A 105 16.69 12.78 4.55
CA ALA A 105 17.46 11.95 3.65
C ALA A 105 16.91 12.08 2.21
N PRO A 106 17.56 12.87 1.35
CA PRO A 106 17.16 13.04 -0.04
C PRO A 106 17.52 11.80 -0.86
N ILE A 107 16.73 11.52 -1.89
CA ILE A 107 17.11 10.62 -2.97
C ILE A 107 16.90 11.33 -4.30
N ALA A 108 17.91 11.30 -5.15
CA ALA A 108 17.83 11.66 -6.56
C ALA A 108 17.83 10.38 -7.40
N MET A 109 16.80 10.15 -8.21
CA MET A 109 16.82 9.03 -9.16
C MET A 109 17.34 9.56 -10.50
N LEU A 110 18.62 9.31 -10.81
CA LEU A 110 19.26 9.82 -12.03
C LEU A 110 18.72 9.08 -13.26
N GLY A 111 18.52 7.76 -13.15
CA GLY A 111 17.99 6.95 -14.23
C GLY A 111 18.76 5.67 -14.46
N TYR A 112 18.68 5.14 -15.67
CA TYR A 112 19.29 3.86 -16.02
C TYR A 112 20.57 4.07 -16.80
N VAL A 113 21.62 3.36 -16.39
CA VAL A 113 22.91 3.34 -17.04
C VAL A 113 23.28 1.91 -17.41
N ASN A 114 23.97 1.76 -18.53
CA ASN A 114 24.45 0.44 -18.93
C ASN A 114 25.72 0.10 -18.14
N ASN A 115 25.74 -1.11 -17.59
CA ASN A 115 26.84 -1.65 -16.83
C ASN A 115 27.29 -2.97 -17.48
N ASN A 116 28.48 -2.98 -18.06
CA ASN A 116 28.98 -4.05 -18.90
C ASN A 116 30.19 -4.73 -18.26
N ILE A 117 30.29 -6.05 -18.38
CA ILE A 117 31.43 -6.82 -17.89
C ILE A 117 31.89 -7.84 -18.92
N VAL A 118 33.20 -7.90 -19.14
CA VAL A 118 33.81 -8.95 -19.96
C VAL A 118 33.80 -10.27 -19.17
N LEU A 119 32.96 -11.22 -19.59
CA LEU A 119 32.82 -12.55 -18.97
C LEU A 119 33.95 -13.49 -19.37
N LYS A 120 34.37 -13.46 -20.64
CA LYS A 120 35.45 -14.34 -21.14
C LYS A 120 36.10 -13.76 -22.39
N LYS A 121 37.44 -13.77 -22.44
CA LYS A 121 38.20 -13.47 -23.68
C LYS A 121 38.49 -14.77 -24.43
N LEU A 122 38.17 -14.81 -25.71
CA LEU A 122 38.35 -15.95 -26.61
C LEU A 122 39.59 -15.75 -27.46
N ASN A 123 40.32 -16.85 -27.71
CA ASN A 123 41.50 -16.86 -28.56
C ASN A 123 41.24 -17.75 -29.78
N ILE A 124 40.47 -17.24 -30.73
CA ILE A 124 40.15 -17.93 -31.99
C ILE A 124 41.29 -17.66 -32.97
N LYS A 125 42.06 -18.70 -33.32
CA LYS A 125 43.24 -18.60 -34.18
C LYS A 125 43.01 -19.07 -35.61
N GLU A 126 42.00 -19.91 -35.82
CA GLU A 126 41.70 -20.46 -37.14
C GLU A 126 41.04 -19.41 -38.02
N PRO A 127 41.57 -19.16 -39.24
CA PRO A 127 40.92 -18.25 -40.15
C PRO A 127 39.56 -18.78 -40.61
N GLY A 128 38.52 -17.95 -40.52
CA GLY A 128 37.16 -18.35 -40.84
C GLY A 128 36.17 -17.21 -40.73
N VAL A 129 35.00 -17.40 -41.33
CA VAL A 129 33.81 -16.59 -41.02
C VAL A 129 33.06 -17.31 -39.91
N TYR A 130 32.75 -16.62 -38.83
CA TYR A 130 32.09 -17.16 -37.65
C TYR A 130 30.72 -16.51 -37.46
N ARG A 131 29.78 -17.31 -36.95
CA ARG A 131 28.47 -16.86 -36.45
C ARG A 131 28.52 -16.87 -34.93
N LEU A 132 28.25 -15.73 -34.32
CA LEU A 132 28.02 -15.58 -32.88
C LEU A 132 26.51 -15.40 -32.67
N LYS A 133 25.90 -16.41 -32.07
CA LYS A 133 24.51 -16.37 -31.65
C LYS A 133 24.44 -16.11 -30.16
N MET A 134 23.71 -15.08 -29.79
CA MET A 134 23.54 -14.62 -28.42
C MET A 134 22.10 -14.80 -28.04
N THR A 135 21.86 -15.62 -27.03
CA THR A 135 20.52 -15.89 -26.51
C THR A 135 20.42 -15.36 -25.09
N ASP A 136 19.60 -14.33 -24.88
CA ASP A 136 19.21 -13.90 -23.54
C ASP A 136 17.92 -14.62 -23.13
N LYS A 137 17.92 -15.21 -21.94
CA LYS A 137 16.73 -15.78 -21.32
C LYS A 137 16.52 -15.13 -19.97
N THR A 138 15.35 -14.55 -19.77
CA THR A 138 14.96 -13.95 -18.49
C THR A 138 13.66 -14.57 -17.98
N ASN A 139 13.62 -14.87 -16.69
CA ASN A 139 12.47 -15.48 -16.02
C ASN A 139 11.85 -14.47 -15.05
N ASN A 140 10.63 -14.01 -15.36
CA ASN A 140 9.87 -13.14 -14.45
C ASN A 140 9.05 -13.92 -13.41
N GLY A 141 9.23 -15.25 -13.30
CA GLY A 141 8.47 -16.14 -12.43
C GLY A 141 7.25 -16.76 -13.12
N ALA A 142 6.48 -15.97 -13.87
CA ALA A 142 5.29 -16.44 -14.59
C ALA A 142 5.58 -16.95 -16.00
N SER A 143 6.62 -16.43 -16.64
CA SER A 143 6.98 -16.70 -18.03
C SER A 143 8.47 -16.53 -18.25
N ILE A 144 9.01 -17.26 -19.23
CA ILE A 144 10.40 -17.11 -19.67
C ILE A 144 10.39 -16.37 -20.99
N THR A 145 11.04 -15.22 -21.03
CA THR A 145 11.27 -14.47 -22.27
C THR A 145 12.60 -14.91 -22.84
N LYS A 146 12.65 -15.17 -24.15
CA LYS A 146 13.86 -15.52 -24.88
C LYS A 146 14.04 -14.52 -26.00
N ASP A 147 15.15 -13.78 -25.97
CA ASP A 147 15.60 -12.96 -27.08
C ASP A 147 16.85 -13.59 -27.70
N THR A 148 17.00 -13.47 -29.02
CA THR A 148 18.11 -14.10 -29.74
C THR A 148 18.60 -13.18 -30.83
N GLY A 149 19.81 -12.66 -30.65
CA GLY A 149 20.56 -11.93 -31.66
C GLY A 149 21.59 -12.83 -32.34
N GLU A 150 21.83 -12.59 -33.62
CA GLU A 150 22.90 -13.23 -34.37
C GLU A 150 23.79 -12.16 -34.99
N THR A 151 25.10 -12.34 -34.85
CA THR A 151 26.10 -11.47 -35.49
C THR A 151 27.18 -12.33 -36.14
N TYR A 152 27.80 -11.82 -37.19
CA TYR A 152 28.78 -12.53 -37.98
C TYR A 152 30.11 -11.80 -37.91
N PHE A 153 31.22 -12.51 -37.79
CA PHE A 153 32.55 -11.88 -37.73
C PHE A 153 33.58 -12.73 -38.45
N THR A 154 34.67 -12.11 -38.92
CA THR A 154 35.76 -12.81 -39.61
C THR A 154 37.02 -12.85 -38.74
N VAL A 155 37.67 -14.01 -38.69
CA VAL A 155 38.99 -14.20 -38.10
C VAL A 155 39.97 -14.47 -39.24
N GLY A 156 41.05 -13.69 -39.35
CA GLY A 156 42.00 -13.79 -40.47
C GLY A 156 42.70 -12.47 -40.78
N GLY A 157 43.46 -12.44 -41.88
CA GLY A 157 44.15 -11.24 -42.37
C GLY A 157 43.23 -10.30 -43.15
N TRP A 158 42.07 -10.79 -43.60
CA TRP A 158 41.10 -10.02 -44.35
C TRP A 158 40.41 -8.95 -43.50
N ARG A 159 40.24 -7.78 -44.10
CA ARG A 159 39.50 -6.63 -43.57
C ARG A 159 38.64 -6.06 -44.69
N PRO A 160 37.40 -5.64 -44.41
CA PRO A 160 36.55 -5.02 -45.42
C PRO A 160 37.16 -3.71 -45.92
N VAL A 161 37.02 -3.43 -47.22
CA VAL A 161 37.32 -2.12 -47.79
C VAL A 161 36.08 -1.24 -47.56
N GLY A 162 36.16 -0.23 -46.69
CA GLY A 162 35.03 0.66 -46.36
C GLY A 162 34.25 0.27 -45.08
N LEU A 163 32.92 0.46 -45.07
CA LEU A 163 32.05 0.31 -43.87
C LEU A 163 31.76 -1.14 -43.45
N GLY A 164 32.09 -2.13 -44.27
CA GLY A 164 31.87 -3.55 -43.95
C GLY A 164 30.42 -4.04 -43.97
N LYS A 165 29.42 -3.14 -43.90
CA LYS A 165 27.97 -3.47 -43.87
C LYS A 165 27.52 -4.35 -45.04
N GLU A 166 28.07 -4.11 -46.23
CA GLU A 166 27.80 -4.86 -47.46
C GLU A 166 28.21 -6.34 -47.39
N TYR A 167 29.16 -6.68 -46.51
CA TYR A 167 29.60 -8.04 -46.27
C TYR A 167 28.80 -8.74 -45.16
N GLY A 168 27.94 -8.01 -44.42
CA GLY A 168 27.15 -8.56 -43.32
C GLY A 168 27.97 -9.06 -42.13
N THR A 169 29.22 -8.61 -41.98
CA THR A 169 30.13 -9.00 -40.89
C THR A 169 30.50 -7.79 -40.03
N ALA A 170 30.59 -8.00 -38.73
CA ALA A 170 31.00 -7.05 -37.72
C ALA A 170 32.41 -7.39 -37.21
N GLN A 171 33.07 -6.39 -36.62
CA GLN A 171 34.32 -6.60 -35.92
C GLN A 171 34.02 -7.23 -34.55
N PHE A 172 34.70 -8.34 -34.25
CA PHE A 172 34.67 -8.99 -32.95
C PHE A 172 36.07 -8.97 -32.37
N ASP A 173 36.21 -8.45 -31.16
CA ASP A 173 37.47 -8.32 -30.42
C ASP A 173 37.85 -9.59 -29.64
N GLY A 174 37.01 -10.62 -29.68
CA GLY A 174 37.19 -11.84 -28.92
C GLY A 174 36.59 -11.79 -27.52
N GLU A 175 35.91 -10.71 -27.13
CA GLU A 175 35.39 -10.54 -25.77
C GLU A 175 33.90 -10.93 -25.70
N LEU A 176 33.58 -11.93 -24.88
CA LEU A 176 32.21 -12.24 -24.50
C LEU A 176 31.83 -11.35 -23.31
N SER A 177 30.99 -10.36 -23.56
CA SER A 177 30.60 -9.36 -22.57
C SER A 177 29.10 -9.40 -22.29
N TYR A 178 28.71 -9.06 -21.07
CA TYR A 178 27.32 -8.97 -20.67
C TYR A 178 27.02 -7.58 -20.10
N GLY A 179 26.07 -6.90 -20.73
CA GLY A 179 25.56 -5.60 -20.32
C GLY A 179 24.22 -5.73 -19.60
N SER A 180 24.07 -5.03 -18.48
CA SER A 180 22.81 -4.86 -17.77
C SER A 180 22.51 -3.39 -17.60
N ASP A 181 21.25 -3.01 -17.81
CA ASP A 181 20.78 -1.68 -17.43
C ASP A 181 20.50 -1.66 -15.94
N VAL A 182 21.16 -0.77 -15.22
CA VAL A 182 21.07 -0.64 -13.76
C VAL A 182 20.64 0.78 -13.40
N MET A 183 19.78 0.90 -12.40
CA MET A 183 19.36 2.22 -11.92
C MET A 183 20.46 2.83 -11.03
N LEU A 184 20.78 4.09 -11.30
CA LEU A 184 21.70 4.93 -10.53
C LEU A 184 20.89 5.94 -9.72
N ALA A 185 21.17 6.03 -8.41
CA ALA A 185 20.54 7.00 -7.52
C ALA A 185 21.57 7.78 -6.68
N GLY A 186 21.32 9.06 -6.46
CA GLY A 186 22.09 9.93 -5.57
C GLY A 186 21.50 9.98 -4.17
N ILE A 187 22.34 9.91 -3.15
CA ILE A 187 21.97 9.95 -1.72
C ILE A 187 22.87 10.91 -0.95
N ASP A 188 22.38 11.52 0.13
CA ASP A 188 23.24 12.21 1.11
C ASP A 188 23.83 11.13 2.05
N PRO A 189 25.16 10.89 2.03
CA PRO A 189 25.76 9.79 2.79
C PRO A 189 25.55 9.89 4.31
N GLU A 190 25.56 11.10 4.88
CA GLU A 190 25.37 11.27 6.33
C GLU A 190 23.90 11.04 6.72
N ALA A 191 22.98 11.56 5.92
CA ALA A 191 21.56 11.39 6.18
C ALA A 191 21.12 9.94 5.97
N GLU A 192 21.63 9.26 4.94
CA GLU A 192 21.31 7.87 4.66
C GLU A 192 21.86 6.92 5.73
N GLU A 193 23.05 7.22 6.28
CA GLU A 193 23.59 6.48 7.41
C GLU A 193 22.65 6.55 8.63
N LYS A 194 22.18 7.76 8.98
CA LYS A 194 21.25 7.92 10.11
C LYS A 194 19.87 7.29 9.86
N LEU A 195 19.47 7.13 8.59
CA LEU A 195 18.17 6.59 8.21
C LEU A 195 18.15 5.07 8.17
N VAL A 196 19.11 4.45 7.47
CA VAL A 196 19.12 3.00 7.17
C VAL A 196 20.41 2.29 7.59
N GLY A 197 21.39 2.99 8.17
CA GLY A 197 22.65 2.40 8.61
C GLY A 197 23.49 1.85 7.46
N LEU A 198 23.53 2.56 6.33
CA LEU A 198 24.15 2.11 5.09
C LEU A 198 25.64 1.77 5.24
N SER A 199 26.40 2.51 6.06
CA SER A 199 27.82 2.23 6.32
C SER A 199 28.04 0.88 7.01
N SER A 200 27.11 0.46 7.86
CA SER A 200 27.16 -0.84 8.55
C SER A 200 26.88 -2.01 7.59
N ALA A 201 26.25 -1.73 6.44
CA ALA A 201 25.98 -2.71 5.39
C ALA A 201 27.14 -2.87 4.39
N ILE A 202 28.16 -1.99 4.43
CA ILE A 202 29.33 -2.06 3.56
C ILE A 202 30.19 -3.29 3.89
N LYS A 203 30.58 -4.03 2.86
CA LYS A 203 31.59 -5.10 2.97
C LYS A 203 32.97 -4.46 3.08
N LYS A 204 33.62 -4.58 4.25
CA LYS A 204 34.97 -4.07 4.48
C LYS A 204 36.00 -4.90 3.70
N GLY A 205 36.75 -4.26 2.81
CA GLY A 205 37.82 -4.88 2.02
C GLY A 205 38.89 -3.85 1.64
N ASN A 206 39.97 -4.28 0.97
CA ASN A 206 41.07 -3.40 0.60
C ASN A 206 40.62 -2.24 -0.30
N ASN A 207 39.71 -2.51 -1.24
CA ASN A 207 39.15 -1.53 -2.19
C ASN A 207 37.64 -1.28 -1.97
N SER A 208 37.14 -1.49 -0.75
CA SER A 208 35.70 -1.28 -0.44
C SER A 208 35.52 -0.57 0.89
N ARG A 209 35.03 0.67 0.81
CA ARG A 209 34.73 1.56 1.95
C ARG A 209 33.41 2.31 1.74
N TYR A 210 32.98 3.04 2.77
CA TYR A 210 31.88 4.00 2.65
C TYR A 210 32.39 5.35 2.12
N PHE A 211 31.47 6.21 1.67
CA PHE A 211 31.78 7.55 1.19
C PHE A 211 32.51 8.40 2.25
N ASN A 212 33.42 9.27 1.80
CA ASN A 212 34.11 10.27 2.61
C ASN A 212 34.09 11.66 1.92
N ASP A 213 34.53 12.70 2.62
CA ASP A 213 34.48 14.08 2.12
C ASP A 213 35.35 14.31 0.86
N GLU A 214 36.32 13.43 0.60
CA GLU A 214 37.21 13.46 -0.56
C GLU A 214 36.55 12.91 -1.84
N ASP A 215 35.42 12.19 -1.72
CA ASP A 215 34.67 11.61 -2.83
C ASP A 215 33.82 12.68 -3.55
N GLN A 216 34.49 13.61 -4.23
CA GLN A 216 33.87 14.66 -5.02
C GLN A 216 33.82 14.29 -6.50
N VAL A 217 32.84 14.87 -7.22
CA VAL A 217 32.79 14.72 -8.68
C VAL A 217 33.97 15.41 -9.32
N GLN A 218 34.63 14.72 -10.23
CA GLN A 218 35.66 15.31 -11.08
C GLN A 218 35.10 15.45 -12.48
N GLN A 219 35.13 16.68 -12.98
CA GLN A 219 34.71 16.98 -14.35
C GLN A 219 35.97 17.10 -15.22
N SER A 220 36.03 16.29 -16.27
CA SER A 220 37.04 16.44 -17.31
C SER A 220 36.35 16.95 -18.57
N ASP A 221 36.67 18.17 -18.98
CA ASP A 221 36.30 18.68 -20.30
C ASP A 221 37.15 17.94 -21.33
N ILE A 222 36.49 17.15 -22.17
CA ILE A 222 37.22 16.42 -23.20
C ILE A 222 37.45 17.36 -24.39
N GLY A 223 36.62 18.39 -24.61
CA GLY A 223 36.58 19.30 -25.75
C GLY A 223 35.16 19.46 -26.29
N ASP A 224 34.91 20.48 -27.12
CA ASP A 224 33.65 20.72 -27.84
C ASP A 224 32.36 20.87 -26.97
N GLY A 225 32.51 21.14 -25.68
CA GLY A 225 31.39 21.31 -24.74
C GLY A 225 30.86 20.02 -24.12
N LEU A 226 31.55 18.89 -24.33
CA LEU A 226 31.23 17.60 -23.71
C LEU A 226 32.05 17.38 -22.44
N ILE A 227 31.35 17.20 -21.32
CA ILE A 227 31.94 17.02 -19.99
C ILE A 227 31.79 15.55 -19.58
N ASP A 228 32.91 14.91 -19.25
CA ASP A 228 32.90 13.61 -18.57
C ASP A 228 32.85 13.83 -17.06
N HIS A 229 31.84 13.26 -16.41
CA HIS A 229 31.67 13.32 -14.96
C HIS A 229 32.18 12.02 -14.33
N SER A 230 33.29 12.09 -13.62
CA SER A 230 33.78 10.99 -12.79
C SER A 230 33.07 11.03 -11.44
N ILE A 231 32.26 10.01 -11.16
CA ILE A 231 31.40 9.95 -9.98
C ILE A 231 31.78 8.80 -9.04
N PRO A 232 31.78 9.03 -7.72
CA PRO A 232 31.99 7.99 -6.74
C PRO A 232 30.73 7.11 -6.64
N ILE A 233 30.89 5.79 -6.67
CA ILE A 233 29.79 4.83 -6.67
C ILE A 233 30.02 3.77 -5.61
N ILE A 234 28.97 3.47 -4.83
CA ILE A 234 28.86 2.21 -4.11
C ILE A 234 27.85 1.31 -4.80
N MET A 235 28.14 0.02 -4.90
CA MET A 235 27.33 -0.94 -5.64
C MET A 235 26.75 -2.03 -4.74
N SER A 236 25.52 -2.46 -5.03
CA SER A 236 24.88 -3.56 -4.33
C SER A 236 25.54 -4.90 -4.68
N ASP A 237 25.74 -5.74 -3.67
CA ASP A 237 26.31 -7.08 -3.84
C ASP A 237 25.27 -8.14 -4.30
N LYS A 238 24.02 -7.75 -4.54
CA LYS A 238 22.93 -8.63 -4.96
C LYS A 238 22.47 -8.34 -6.39
N GLU A 239 22.19 -9.41 -7.12
CA GLU A 239 21.42 -9.37 -8.37
C GLU A 239 19.99 -9.89 -8.09
N PHE A 240 19.00 -9.25 -8.70
CA PHE A 240 17.57 -9.54 -8.49
C PHE A 240 16.90 -10.12 -9.74
N VAL A 241 17.56 -10.08 -10.90
CA VAL A 241 17.08 -10.72 -12.14
C VAL A 241 17.55 -12.16 -12.22
N ASP A 242 16.61 -13.03 -12.53
CA ASP A 242 16.85 -14.44 -12.81
C ASP A 242 16.94 -14.63 -14.33
N GLY A 243 18.17 -14.73 -14.83
CA GLY A 243 18.42 -14.88 -16.26
C GLY A 243 19.69 -15.64 -16.60
N SER A 244 19.79 -16.03 -17.86
CA SER A 244 20.97 -16.70 -18.42
C SER A 244 21.25 -16.18 -19.82
N TYR A 245 22.52 -15.91 -20.10
CA TYR A 245 23.01 -15.50 -21.40
C TYR A 245 23.85 -16.61 -22.01
N THR A 246 23.47 -17.08 -23.19
CA THR A 246 24.16 -18.15 -23.93
C THR A 246 24.79 -17.58 -25.19
N PHE A 247 26.11 -17.74 -25.31
CA PHE A 247 26.89 -17.45 -26.51
C PHE A 247 27.19 -18.75 -27.24
N GLU A 248 26.69 -18.90 -28.46
CA GLU A 248 26.99 -20.01 -29.37
C GLU A 248 27.85 -19.48 -30.53
N ILE A 249 29.01 -20.09 -30.74
CA ILE A 249 29.97 -19.72 -31.77
C ILE A 249 30.12 -20.89 -32.72
N GLU A 250 29.92 -20.62 -34.00
CA GLU A 250 30.00 -21.61 -35.08
C GLU A 250 30.86 -21.06 -36.21
N ARG A 251 31.78 -21.86 -36.74
CA ARG A 251 32.52 -21.53 -37.97
C ARG A 251 31.64 -21.85 -39.18
N LEU A 252 31.44 -20.94 -40.10
CA LEU A 252 30.63 -21.22 -41.29
C LEU A 252 31.41 -22.07 -42.30
N ASP A 253 30.69 -22.96 -43.00
CA ASP A 253 31.20 -23.80 -44.09
C ASP A 253 31.47 -22.95 -45.35
N LEU A 254 32.51 -22.12 -45.28
CA LEU A 254 32.96 -21.24 -46.36
C LEU A 254 34.48 -21.37 -46.53
N PRO A 255 34.99 -21.36 -47.78
CA PRO A 255 36.43 -21.41 -48.02
C PRO A 255 37.07 -20.10 -47.55
N PHE A 256 37.84 -20.11 -46.45
CA PHE A 256 38.44 -18.89 -45.87
C PHE A 256 39.93 -19.05 -45.57
N THR A 257 40.67 -19.70 -46.47
CA THR A 257 42.13 -19.83 -46.39
C THR A 257 42.82 -18.50 -46.73
N ALA A 258 44.07 -18.30 -46.30
CA ALA A 258 44.80 -17.04 -46.44
C ALA A 258 44.77 -16.43 -47.86
N ASP A 259 44.79 -17.27 -48.90
CA ASP A 259 44.80 -16.83 -50.29
C ASP A 259 43.39 -16.58 -50.88
N GLN A 260 42.33 -17.05 -50.22
CA GLN A 260 40.95 -17.01 -50.72
C GLN A 260 40.03 -16.05 -49.95
N GLN A 261 40.49 -15.44 -48.86
CA GLN A 261 39.66 -14.62 -47.96
C GLN A 261 38.92 -13.49 -48.69
N ALA A 262 39.61 -12.76 -49.56
CA ALA A 262 39.02 -11.65 -50.31
C ALA A 262 37.96 -12.11 -51.32
N GLN A 263 38.20 -13.23 -52.02
CA GLN A 263 37.27 -13.79 -53.00
C GLN A 263 35.98 -14.28 -52.33
N THR A 264 36.12 -14.92 -51.17
CA THR A 264 34.99 -15.42 -50.39
C THR A 264 34.12 -14.30 -49.84
N MET A 265 34.73 -13.21 -49.37
CA MET A 265 33.94 -12.08 -48.89
C MET A 265 33.28 -11.30 -50.04
N GLU A 266 33.93 -11.16 -51.19
CA GLU A 266 33.27 -10.61 -52.40
C GLU A 266 32.08 -11.48 -52.86
N MET A 267 32.21 -12.80 -52.78
CA MET A 267 31.08 -13.71 -53.02
C MET A 267 29.95 -13.48 -52.00
N VAL A 268 30.27 -13.31 -50.71
CA VAL A 268 29.28 -13.02 -49.66
C VAL A 268 28.54 -11.71 -49.94
N LYS A 269 29.26 -10.64 -50.29
CA LYS A 269 28.69 -9.33 -50.66
C LYS A 269 27.72 -9.45 -51.85
N ASN A 270 28.15 -10.08 -52.94
CA ASN A 270 27.35 -10.22 -54.16
C ASN A 270 26.08 -11.07 -53.96
N ASN A 271 26.05 -11.95 -52.95
CA ASN A 271 24.90 -12.80 -52.63
C ASN A 271 23.99 -12.23 -51.52
N GLY A 272 24.17 -10.98 -51.11
CA GLY A 272 23.31 -10.31 -50.13
C GLY A 272 23.83 -10.32 -48.69
N GLY A 273 25.14 -10.46 -48.49
CA GLY A 273 25.83 -10.24 -47.22
C GLY A 273 25.29 -11.09 -46.07
N GLU A 274 24.72 -10.44 -45.06
CA GLU A 274 24.19 -11.09 -43.86
C GLU A 274 23.11 -12.14 -44.19
N SER A 275 22.22 -11.84 -45.15
CA SER A 275 21.17 -12.77 -45.59
C SER A 275 21.74 -14.05 -46.24
N PHE A 276 22.95 -13.98 -46.82
CA PHE A 276 23.65 -15.14 -47.35
C PHE A 276 24.34 -15.93 -46.23
N LEU A 277 24.97 -15.24 -45.27
CA LEU A 277 25.64 -15.85 -44.12
C LEU A 277 24.69 -16.60 -43.19
N GLN A 278 23.45 -16.10 -43.02
CA GLN A 278 22.38 -16.79 -42.27
C GLN A 278 22.03 -18.17 -42.83
N LYS A 279 22.16 -18.38 -44.14
CA LYS A 279 21.82 -19.64 -44.81
C LYS A 279 22.95 -20.67 -44.80
N GLN A 280 24.17 -20.25 -44.46
CA GLN A 280 25.32 -21.15 -44.44
C GLN A 280 25.26 -22.12 -43.26
N LYS A 281 25.82 -23.32 -43.46
CA LYS A 281 25.91 -24.36 -42.43
C LYS A 281 27.03 -24.01 -41.44
N GLY A 282 26.74 -24.11 -40.14
CA GLY A 282 27.73 -24.02 -39.07
C GLY A 282 28.52 -25.33 -38.92
N LEU A 283 29.82 -25.19 -38.72
CA LEU A 283 30.83 -26.18 -38.37
C LEU A 283 31.40 -25.79 -36.99
N ASP A 284 31.94 -26.76 -36.24
CA ASP A 284 32.64 -26.53 -34.96
C ASP A 284 31.87 -25.65 -33.95
N HIS A 285 30.89 -26.25 -33.28
CA HIS A 285 30.00 -25.56 -32.33
C HIS A 285 30.63 -25.43 -30.93
N GLN A 286 30.79 -24.20 -30.44
CA GLN A 286 31.18 -23.90 -29.07
C GLN A 286 30.07 -23.11 -28.37
N SER A 287 29.65 -23.55 -27.18
CA SER A 287 28.60 -22.87 -26.41
C SER A 287 29.10 -22.50 -25.01
N TYR A 288 28.86 -21.26 -24.60
CA TYR A 288 29.16 -20.74 -23.27
C TYR A 288 27.88 -20.13 -22.69
N THR A 289 27.46 -20.61 -21.52
CA THR A 289 26.30 -20.05 -20.81
C THR A 289 26.75 -19.46 -19.48
N PHE A 290 26.29 -18.24 -19.20
CA PHE A 290 26.54 -17.53 -17.96
C PHE A 290 25.21 -17.09 -17.36
N THR A 291 25.05 -17.18 -16.05
CA THR A 291 23.88 -16.60 -15.37
C THR A 291 24.09 -15.12 -15.05
N THR A 292 23.01 -14.37 -14.87
CA THR A 292 23.07 -12.98 -14.39
C THR A 292 23.80 -12.87 -13.05
N GLU A 293 23.58 -13.83 -12.15
CA GLU A 293 24.29 -13.93 -10.87
C GLU A 293 25.79 -14.12 -11.05
N GLN A 294 26.24 -15.01 -11.95
CA GLN A 294 27.67 -15.21 -12.25
C GLN A 294 28.31 -13.95 -12.85
N ALA A 295 27.60 -13.24 -13.72
CA ALA A 295 28.07 -11.99 -14.30
C ALA A 295 28.25 -10.91 -13.21
N HIS A 296 27.28 -10.79 -12.31
CA HIS A 296 27.32 -9.84 -11.18
C HIS A 296 28.42 -10.20 -10.16
N GLU A 297 28.58 -11.47 -9.82
CA GLU A 297 29.66 -11.95 -8.94
C GLU A 297 31.04 -11.64 -9.53
N LYS A 298 31.23 -11.83 -10.84
CA LYS A 298 32.48 -11.48 -11.51
C LYS A 298 32.76 -9.98 -11.43
N MET A 299 31.73 -9.15 -11.61
CA MET A 299 31.86 -7.70 -11.48
C MET A 299 32.24 -7.30 -10.06
N ILE A 300 31.57 -7.87 -9.05
CA ILE A 300 31.91 -7.68 -7.63
C ILE A 300 33.37 -8.04 -7.34
N GLN A 301 33.84 -9.20 -7.82
CA GLN A 301 35.23 -9.62 -7.64
C GLN A 301 36.20 -8.65 -8.30
N THR A 302 35.89 -8.17 -9.49
CA THR A 302 36.74 -7.21 -10.22
C THR A 302 36.84 -5.88 -9.47
N ILE A 303 35.74 -5.38 -8.93
CA ILE A 303 35.71 -4.18 -8.07
C ILE A 303 36.52 -4.43 -6.79
N TRP A 304 36.34 -5.58 -6.16
CA TRP A 304 37.02 -5.95 -4.92
C TRP A 304 38.55 -6.02 -5.09
N ASP A 305 39.01 -6.60 -6.18
CA ASP A 305 40.44 -6.85 -6.43
C ASP A 305 41.15 -5.61 -7.01
N ASN A 306 40.53 -4.92 -7.98
CA ASN A 306 41.18 -3.88 -8.77
C ASN A 306 40.62 -2.47 -8.56
N GLY A 307 39.44 -2.32 -7.94
CA GLY A 307 38.79 -1.01 -7.72
C GLY A 307 38.17 -0.36 -8.98
N PHE A 308 38.28 -1.00 -10.15
CA PHE A 308 37.65 -0.55 -11.39
C PHE A 308 37.17 -1.74 -12.22
N VAL A 309 36.19 -1.51 -13.10
CA VAL A 309 35.64 -2.52 -14.01
C VAL A 309 36.08 -2.20 -15.44
N ASP A 310 36.74 -3.16 -16.10
CA ASP A 310 37.04 -3.08 -17.53
C ASP A 310 35.77 -3.41 -18.34
N ASN A 311 35.13 -2.38 -18.90
CA ASN A 311 33.90 -2.51 -19.68
C ASN A 311 34.12 -3.07 -21.10
N GLY A 312 35.35 -3.46 -21.45
CA GLY A 312 35.74 -3.89 -22.78
C GLY A 312 35.90 -2.70 -23.75
N SER A 313 36.68 -2.89 -24.83
CA SER A 313 36.97 -1.89 -25.88
C SER A 313 37.71 -0.60 -25.49
N GLY A 314 38.09 -0.41 -24.21
CA GLY A 314 38.83 0.76 -23.72
C GLY A 314 37.97 1.99 -23.39
N ASN A 315 36.64 1.85 -23.36
CA ASN A 315 35.71 2.93 -23.00
C ASN A 315 35.45 2.94 -21.48
N LEU A 316 35.83 4.02 -20.80
CA LEU A 316 35.66 4.22 -19.35
C LEU A 316 34.36 4.95 -18.98
N SER A 317 33.65 5.53 -19.96
CA SER A 317 32.46 6.37 -19.76
C SER A 317 31.17 5.70 -20.29
N SER A 318 30.08 5.78 -19.53
CA SER A 318 28.73 5.34 -19.92
C SER A 318 27.78 6.53 -20.05
N TRP A 319 26.75 6.39 -20.90
CA TRP A 319 25.78 7.45 -21.15
C TRP A 319 24.54 7.29 -20.29
N LEU A 320 24.13 8.37 -19.60
CA LEU A 320 22.85 8.44 -18.90
C LEU A 320 21.74 8.84 -19.88
N MET A 321 21.18 7.87 -20.59
CA MET A 321 20.18 8.09 -21.64
C MET A 321 18.75 8.19 -21.08
N PHE A 322 18.42 7.36 -20.10
CA PHE A 322 17.05 7.05 -19.70
C PHE A 322 16.68 7.64 -18.34
N LYS A 323 15.58 8.39 -18.29
CA LYS A 323 14.98 8.89 -17.04
C LYS A 323 14.11 7.81 -16.39
N PRO A 324 14.02 7.80 -15.04
CA PRO A 324 13.05 6.96 -14.35
C PRO A 324 11.63 7.44 -14.65
N SER A 325 10.68 6.50 -14.66
CA SER A 325 9.27 6.82 -14.90
C SER A 325 8.33 5.95 -14.06
N PRO A 326 7.19 6.50 -13.60
CA PRO A 326 6.24 5.77 -12.79
C PRO A 326 5.30 4.91 -13.64
N VAL A 327 4.71 3.89 -13.02
CA VAL A 327 3.62 3.11 -13.62
C VAL A 327 2.31 3.89 -13.45
N LYS A 328 1.50 3.96 -14.50
CA LYS A 328 0.18 4.61 -14.44
C LYS A 328 -0.90 3.57 -14.16
N TYR A 329 -1.67 3.80 -13.10
CA TYR A 329 -2.76 2.94 -12.67
C TYR A 329 -4.13 3.56 -13.00
N GLN A 330 -5.12 2.72 -13.27
CA GLN A 330 -6.53 3.10 -13.38
C GLN A 330 -7.42 2.18 -12.55
N PRO A 331 -8.43 2.69 -11.83
CA PRO A 331 -9.33 1.85 -11.05
C PRO A 331 -10.19 0.96 -11.95
N VAL A 332 -10.26 -0.33 -11.62
CA VAL A 332 -11.09 -1.32 -12.33
C VAL A 332 -11.86 -2.20 -11.36
N THR A 333 -12.90 -2.88 -11.84
CA THR A 333 -13.67 -3.82 -11.02
C THR A 333 -12.95 -5.15 -10.87
N SER A 334 -12.75 -5.56 -9.62
CA SER A 334 -12.14 -6.85 -9.27
C SER A 334 -13.02 -8.03 -9.72
N PRO A 335 -12.44 -9.10 -10.31
CA PRO A 335 -13.17 -10.34 -10.60
C PRO A 335 -13.71 -11.02 -9.33
N PHE A 336 -13.04 -10.79 -8.20
CA PHE A 336 -13.38 -11.35 -6.89
C PHE A 336 -13.40 -10.24 -5.83
N SER A 337 -14.33 -9.29 -5.98
CA SER A 337 -14.47 -8.12 -5.09
C SER A 337 -14.59 -8.47 -3.61
N LYS A 338 -15.16 -9.63 -3.26
CA LYS A 338 -15.24 -10.13 -1.88
C LYS A 338 -13.87 -10.39 -1.25
N ARG A 339 -12.86 -10.77 -2.05
CA ARG A 339 -11.50 -11.06 -1.57
C ARG A 339 -10.55 -9.88 -1.82
N TRP A 340 -10.72 -9.18 -2.93
CA TRP A 340 -9.92 -8.02 -3.29
C TRP A 340 -10.85 -6.90 -3.73
N PRO A 341 -11.30 -6.03 -2.82
CA PRO A 341 -12.19 -4.92 -3.16
C PRO A 341 -11.47 -3.86 -4.00
N PHE A 342 -10.17 -3.67 -3.78
CA PHE A 342 -9.35 -2.72 -4.54
C PHE A 342 -8.63 -3.43 -5.69
N ALA A 343 -8.94 -3.01 -6.90
CA ALA A 343 -8.35 -3.50 -8.14
C ALA A 343 -8.01 -2.35 -9.08
N TYR A 344 -6.81 -2.41 -9.67
CA TYR A 344 -6.31 -1.42 -10.60
C TYR A 344 -5.79 -2.11 -11.86
N GLU A 345 -5.82 -1.43 -12.98
CA GLU A 345 -5.24 -1.87 -14.25
C GLU A 345 -4.10 -0.92 -14.63
N ILE A 346 -3.01 -1.47 -15.14
CA ILE A 346 -1.87 -0.69 -15.61
C ILE A 346 -2.17 -0.20 -17.02
N GLN A 347 -1.83 1.06 -17.30
CA GLN A 347 -1.80 1.59 -18.66
C GLN A 347 -0.48 1.21 -19.34
N PRO A 348 -0.48 0.34 -20.35
CA PRO A 348 0.73 0.07 -21.10
C PRO A 348 1.14 1.28 -21.94
N TYR A 349 2.43 1.31 -22.29
CA TYR A 349 3.03 2.32 -23.15
C TYR A 349 3.69 1.63 -24.34
N THR A 350 3.36 2.09 -25.54
CA THR A 350 3.98 1.59 -26.77
C THR A 350 5.05 2.56 -27.23
N VAL A 351 6.23 2.01 -27.51
CA VAL A 351 7.34 2.75 -28.07
C VAL A 351 7.05 2.99 -29.57
N PRO A 352 7.23 4.22 -30.10
CA PRO A 352 7.03 4.50 -31.53
C PRO A 352 7.83 3.54 -32.43
N GLU A 353 7.25 3.13 -33.58
CA GLU A 353 7.86 2.13 -34.47
C GLU A 353 9.25 2.54 -35.01
N ASN A 354 9.50 3.85 -35.14
CA ASN A 354 10.76 4.41 -35.62
C ASN A 354 11.85 4.51 -34.54
N SER A 355 11.58 4.03 -33.32
CA SER A 355 12.54 4.07 -32.21
C SER A 355 13.61 2.99 -32.35
N LEU A 356 14.86 3.32 -32.01
CA LEU A 356 16.00 2.40 -32.00
C LEU A 356 16.02 1.46 -30.78
N LEU A 357 15.00 1.51 -29.92
CA LEU A 357 14.92 0.68 -28.72
C LEU A 357 14.54 -0.76 -29.07
N GLY A 358 15.28 -1.72 -28.51
CA GLY A 358 15.03 -3.15 -28.71
C GLY A 358 13.68 -3.63 -28.15
N ASP A 359 13.28 -3.09 -26.99
CA ASP A 359 12.00 -3.38 -26.36
C ASP A 359 10.87 -2.50 -26.93
N LYS A 360 10.01 -3.10 -27.76
CA LYS A 360 8.85 -2.40 -28.35
C LYS A 360 7.64 -2.29 -27.41
N GLN A 361 7.66 -2.99 -26.27
CA GLN A 361 6.53 -3.10 -25.35
C GLN A 361 6.94 -2.73 -23.94
N SER A 362 6.20 -1.80 -23.34
CA SER A 362 6.54 -1.29 -22.01
C SER A 362 5.32 -1.08 -21.13
N TYR A 363 5.51 -1.20 -19.82
CA TYR A 363 4.52 -0.85 -18.81
C TYR A 363 4.80 0.52 -18.16
N ARG A 364 5.84 1.21 -18.63
CA ARG A 364 6.27 2.52 -18.15
C ARG A 364 6.54 3.45 -19.34
N PRO A 365 6.23 4.74 -19.25
CA PRO A 365 6.60 5.69 -20.29
C PRO A 365 8.13 5.74 -20.45
N VAL A 366 8.63 5.57 -21.67
CA VAL A 366 10.05 5.77 -21.97
C VAL A 366 10.33 7.26 -22.05
N SER A 367 11.26 7.76 -21.24
CA SER A 367 11.64 9.17 -21.21
C SER A 367 13.16 9.31 -21.34
N LEU A 368 13.59 10.14 -22.28
CA LEU A 368 15.01 10.44 -22.53
C LEU A 368 15.40 11.80 -21.91
N TYR A 369 16.69 12.01 -21.69
CA TYR A 369 17.21 13.34 -21.33
C TYR A 369 17.10 14.34 -22.49
N GLY A 370 17.30 13.87 -23.72
CA GLY A 370 17.03 14.58 -24.97
C GLY A 370 17.11 13.64 -26.17
N PRO A 371 16.79 14.11 -27.38
CA PRO A 371 16.86 13.31 -28.60
C PRO A 371 18.30 13.05 -29.08
N ASN A 372 19.26 13.91 -28.70
CA ASN A 372 20.65 13.84 -29.16
C ASN A 372 21.59 13.40 -28.03
N SER A 373 22.73 12.80 -28.40
CA SER A 373 23.75 12.37 -27.44
C SER A 373 24.34 13.51 -26.61
N ASN A 374 24.35 14.74 -27.13
CA ASN A 374 24.85 15.92 -26.41
C ASN A 374 23.97 16.29 -25.20
N ASP A 375 22.72 15.84 -25.18
CA ASP A 375 21.80 16.07 -24.06
C ASP A 375 21.98 15.01 -22.95
N TRP A 376 22.82 14.00 -23.16
CA TRP A 376 23.01 12.88 -22.24
C TRP A 376 24.32 13.06 -21.48
N ALA A 377 24.26 12.93 -20.15
CA ALA A 377 25.46 13.02 -19.33
C ALA A 377 26.37 11.80 -19.55
N ARG A 378 27.68 12.05 -19.65
CA ARG A 378 28.71 11.00 -19.70
C ARG A 378 29.27 10.76 -18.31
N LEU A 379 29.22 9.52 -17.86
CA LEU A 379 29.56 9.12 -16.50
C LEU A 379 30.74 8.14 -16.51
N GLN A 380 31.80 8.47 -15.79
CA GLN A 380 32.88 7.55 -15.46
C GLN A 380 32.68 7.03 -14.03
N TYR A 381 32.77 5.72 -13.86
CA TYR A 381 32.48 5.07 -12.59
C TYR A 381 33.74 4.93 -11.74
N HIS A 382 33.77 5.60 -10.59
CA HIS A 382 34.78 5.36 -9.56
C HIS A 382 34.16 4.52 -8.44
N TYR A 383 34.41 3.21 -8.45
CA TYR A 383 33.83 2.30 -7.44
C TYR A 383 34.54 2.45 -6.09
N VAL A 384 33.82 2.97 -5.10
CA VAL A 384 34.30 3.23 -3.73
C VAL A 384 34.04 2.04 -2.81
N GLY A 385 32.97 1.28 -3.03
CA GLY A 385 32.68 0.11 -2.21
C GLY A 385 31.44 -0.69 -2.58
N LEU A 386 31.23 -1.77 -1.84
CA LEU A 386 30.14 -2.72 -2.03
C LEU A 386 29.29 -2.83 -0.77
N PHE A 387 27.96 -2.78 -0.91
CA PHE A 387 27.04 -2.91 0.22
C PHE A 387 26.07 -4.08 0.07
N ASP A 388 25.70 -4.69 1.20
CA ASP A 388 24.71 -5.76 1.28
C ASP A 388 23.36 -5.20 1.75
N PRO A 389 22.34 -5.10 0.88
CA PRO A 389 21.05 -4.52 1.24
C PRO A 389 20.37 -5.28 2.40
N GLN A 390 20.66 -6.57 2.62
CA GLN A 390 20.02 -7.36 3.69
C GLN A 390 20.49 -6.96 5.11
N LYS A 391 21.64 -6.28 5.21
CA LYS A 391 22.23 -5.80 6.47
C LYS A 391 21.77 -4.39 6.87
N LEU A 392 20.95 -3.74 6.06
CA LEU A 392 20.38 -2.43 6.38
C LEU A 392 19.50 -2.47 7.64
N GLN A 393 19.53 -1.40 8.42
CA GLN A 393 18.79 -1.22 9.68
C GLN A 393 17.35 -0.73 9.41
N ILE A 394 16.60 -1.47 8.59
CA ILE A 394 15.20 -1.16 8.25
C ILE A 394 14.23 -2.07 9.02
N SER A 395 12.96 -1.64 9.14
CA SER A 395 11.90 -2.50 9.68
C SER A 395 11.68 -3.70 8.76
N LYS A 396 11.79 -4.92 9.31
CA LYS A 396 11.54 -6.19 8.60
C LYS A 396 10.18 -6.80 8.96
N ASP A 397 9.33 -6.07 9.69
CA ASP A 397 7.99 -6.54 10.06
C ASP A 397 7.02 -6.35 8.88
N PRO A 398 6.45 -7.42 8.30
CA PRO A 398 5.56 -7.33 7.14
C PRO A 398 4.27 -6.52 7.39
N LEU A 399 3.89 -6.25 8.64
CA LEU A 399 2.69 -5.48 8.99
C LEU A 399 2.92 -3.95 8.94
N THR A 400 4.19 -3.51 8.97
CA THR A 400 4.59 -2.09 8.99
C THR A 400 5.76 -1.76 8.06
N GLU A 401 6.19 -2.73 7.25
CA GLU A 401 7.20 -2.55 6.21
C GLU A 401 6.74 -1.45 5.24
N LEU A 402 7.43 -0.30 5.27
CA LEU A 402 7.30 0.70 4.23
C LEU A 402 8.13 0.26 3.01
N PRO A 403 7.71 0.59 1.78
CA PRO A 403 8.46 0.26 0.58
C PRO A 403 9.86 0.90 0.66
N MET A 404 10.89 0.06 0.56
CA MET A 404 12.30 0.44 0.47
C MET A 404 12.80 0.12 -0.94
N GLU A 405 12.09 0.60 -1.94
CA GLU A 405 12.33 0.23 -3.35
C GLU A 405 13.60 0.84 -3.94
N THR A 406 14.28 1.67 -3.15
CA THR A 406 15.67 2.10 -3.34
C THR A 406 16.66 0.94 -3.15
N TYR A 407 16.32 -0.09 -2.37
CA TYR A 407 17.24 -1.18 -2.01
C TYR A 407 16.70 -2.59 -2.35
N PHE A 408 15.38 -2.73 -2.51
CA PHE A 408 14.73 -4.01 -2.78
C PHE A 408 13.70 -3.87 -3.91
N PRO A 409 13.50 -4.89 -4.76
CA PRO A 409 12.43 -4.83 -5.76
C PRO A 409 11.04 -4.83 -5.09
N SER A 410 10.07 -4.17 -5.73
CA SER A 410 8.67 -4.21 -5.30
C SER A 410 8.11 -5.64 -5.37
N LYS A 411 7.37 -6.07 -4.33
CA LYS A 411 6.78 -7.42 -4.24
C LYS A 411 5.49 -7.50 -5.08
N ALA A 412 5.35 -8.55 -5.88
CA ALA A 412 4.11 -8.85 -6.62
C ALA A 412 3.90 -10.36 -6.75
N GLN A 413 2.68 -10.83 -6.52
CA GLN A 413 2.32 -12.25 -6.57
C GLN A 413 1.23 -12.49 -7.60
N LEU A 414 1.48 -13.33 -8.60
CA LEU A 414 0.46 -13.76 -9.55
C LEU A 414 -0.57 -14.65 -8.84
N VAL A 415 -1.82 -14.19 -8.78
CA VAL A 415 -2.93 -14.87 -8.10
C VAL A 415 -4.01 -15.38 -9.05
N LEU A 416 -4.19 -14.74 -10.20
CA LEU A 416 -5.07 -15.20 -11.27
C LEU A 416 -4.32 -15.19 -12.60
N ASP A 417 -4.46 -16.24 -13.38
CA ASP A 417 -3.88 -16.33 -14.72
C ASP A 417 -4.63 -15.45 -15.75
N GLU A 418 -4.17 -15.47 -17.00
CA GLU A 418 -4.77 -14.79 -18.15
C GLU A 418 -6.28 -15.09 -18.36
N ASN A 419 -6.76 -16.24 -17.87
CA ASN A 419 -8.14 -16.72 -18.02
C ASN A 419 -8.97 -16.49 -16.74
N ASN A 420 -8.46 -15.69 -15.80
CA ASN A 420 -9.03 -15.46 -14.46
C ASN A 420 -9.13 -16.74 -13.61
N LYS A 421 -8.33 -17.77 -13.90
CA LYS A 421 -8.27 -18.97 -13.05
C LYS A 421 -7.30 -18.74 -11.89
N PRO A 422 -7.66 -19.14 -10.66
CA PRO A 422 -6.76 -19.03 -9.51
C PRO A 422 -5.47 -19.82 -9.69
N VAL A 423 -4.34 -19.18 -9.41
CA VAL A 423 -3.01 -19.79 -9.36
C VAL A 423 -2.70 -20.13 -7.90
N ASN A 424 -2.48 -21.41 -7.61
CA ASN A 424 -2.20 -21.90 -6.25
C ASN A 424 -1.09 -22.96 -6.26
N PRO A 425 0.04 -22.74 -5.59
CA PRO A 425 0.41 -21.54 -4.83
C PRO A 425 0.58 -20.31 -5.73
N PRO A 426 0.34 -19.08 -5.22
CA PRO A 426 0.67 -17.85 -5.94
C PRO A 426 2.16 -17.84 -6.34
N ILE A 427 2.45 -17.27 -7.51
CA ILE A 427 3.82 -17.20 -8.05
C ILE A 427 4.41 -15.82 -7.78
N ASP A 428 5.55 -15.74 -7.11
CA ASP A 428 6.28 -14.48 -6.92
C ASP A 428 6.87 -14.01 -8.26
N LEU A 429 6.52 -12.80 -8.69
CA LEU A 429 7.09 -12.18 -9.87
C LEU A 429 8.46 -11.58 -9.57
N LYS A 430 9.38 -11.72 -10.53
CA LYS A 430 10.74 -11.17 -10.47
C LYS A 430 10.92 -10.00 -11.46
N PRO A 431 11.82 -9.04 -11.17
CA PRO A 431 12.17 -8.01 -12.14
C PRO A 431 12.83 -8.61 -13.38
N LEU A 432 12.79 -7.87 -14.49
CA LEU A 432 13.44 -8.20 -15.75
C LEU A 432 14.65 -7.28 -15.97
N ASN A 433 15.54 -7.66 -16.89
CA ASN A 433 16.67 -6.83 -17.34
C ASN A 433 16.20 -5.74 -18.34
N SER A 434 15.15 -5.00 -17.96
CA SER A 434 14.57 -3.93 -18.78
C SER A 434 14.19 -2.74 -17.89
N PRO A 435 14.64 -1.52 -18.23
CA PRO A 435 14.36 -0.31 -17.45
C PRO A 435 12.86 0.06 -17.41
N TYR A 436 12.06 -0.48 -18.33
CA TYR A 436 10.65 -0.10 -18.47
C TYR A 436 9.68 -1.28 -18.30
N GLY A 437 10.13 -2.35 -17.65
CA GLY A 437 9.29 -3.45 -17.22
C GLY A 437 8.30 -3.04 -16.12
N PHE A 438 7.32 -3.91 -15.85
CA PHE A 438 6.39 -3.71 -14.74
C PHE A 438 7.13 -3.65 -13.39
N LEU A 439 7.89 -4.71 -13.09
CA LEU A 439 8.84 -4.75 -11.98
C LEU A 439 10.23 -4.37 -12.49
N THR A 440 10.84 -3.37 -11.86
CA THR A 440 12.19 -2.89 -12.19
C THR A 440 13.17 -3.33 -11.12
N LYS A 441 14.46 -3.43 -11.48
CA LYS A 441 15.55 -3.55 -10.49
C LYS A 441 15.51 -2.33 -9.54
N PRO A 442 15.81 -2.49 -8.24
CA PRO A 442 16.13 -1.35 -7.39
C PRO A 442 17.42 -0.66 -7.89
N PRO A 443 17.71 0.57 -7.47
CA PRO A 443 19.04 1.16 -7.61
C PRO A 443 20.14 0.20 -7.15
N LEU A 444 20.93 -0.31 -8.09
CA LEU A 444 22.07 -1.18 -7.78
C LEU A 444 23.34 -0.34 -7.57
N MET A 445 23.36 0.89 -8.06
CA MET A 445 24.46 1.83 -7.88
C MET A 445 23.97 3.08 -7.17
N LEU A 446 24.69 3.50 -6.14
CA LEU A 446 24.41 4.71 -5.39
C LEU A 446 25.61 5.65 -5.51
N THR A 447 25.34 6.93 -5.72
CA THR A 447 26.32 8.03 -5.73
C THR A 447 25.92 9.12 -4.73
N THR A 448 26.72 10.16 -4.58
CA THR A 448 26.44 11.26 -3.66
C THR A 448 25.36 12.20 -4.23
N ILE A 449 24.66 12.94 -3.36
CA ILE A 449 23.59 13.84 -3.80
C ILE A 449 24.17 15.06 -4.53
N GLU A 450 25.37 15.48 -4.15
CA GLU A 450 26.17 16.50 -4.81
C GLU A 450 26.49 16.06 -6.24
N ALA A 451 26.88 14.80 -6.44
CA ALA A 451 27.11 14.27 -7.78
C ALA A 451 25.84 14.24 -8.63
N ALA A 452 24.71 13.91 -8.02
CA ALA A 452 23.42 13.97 -8.71
C ALA A 452 23.02 15.41 -9.09
N ALA A 453 23.34 16.39 -8.25
CA ALA A 453 23.10 17.81 -8.53
C ALA A 453 23.93 18.31 -9.71
N ASP A 454 25.21 17.94 -9.77
CA ASP A 454 26.10 18.25 -10.89
C ASP A 454 25.59 17.68 -12.22
N ILE A 455 24.99 16.49 -12.21
CA ILE A 455 24.52 15.80 -13.41
C ILE A 455 23.13 16.30 -13.86
N LEU A 456 22.20 16.47 -12.91
CA LEU A 456 20.79 16.78 -13.22
C LEU A 456 20.47 18.28 -13.24
N GLY A 457 21.36 19.13 -12.73
CA GLY A 457 21.18 20.58 -12.64
C GLY A 457 20.28 21.02 -11.49
N ASP A 458 19.40 22.00 -11.73
CA ASP A 458 18.72 22.79 -10.69
C ASP A 458 17.80 21.98 -9.73
N LYS A 459 17.19 20.88 -10.20
CA LYS A 459 16.17 20.12 -9.45
C LYS A 459 16.48 18.62 -9.37
N PRO A 460 17.60 18.23 -8.75
CA PRO A 460 18.10 16.85 -8.82
C PRO A 460 17.33 15.88 -7.92
N ILE A 461 16.73 16.36 -6.83
CA ILE A 461 16.14 15.50 -5.80
C ILE A 461 14.74 15.04 -6.22
N SER A 462 14.51 13.73 -6.20
CA SER A 462 13.23 13.09 -6.53
C SER A 462 12.28 13.04 -5.33
N ALA A 463 12.80 12.77 -4.13
CA ALA A 463 12.03 12.72 -2.89
C ALA A 463 12.94 12.93 -1.67
N ILE A 464 12.37 13.41 -0.56
CA ILE A 464 13.08 13.54 0.73
C ILE A 464 12.34 12.75 1.80
N ARG A 465 13.04 11.83 2.46
CA ARG A 465 12.52 11.03 3.58
C ARG A 465 12.91 11.71 4.90
N ILE A 466 11.92 12.07 5.70
CA ILE A 466 12.11 12.85 6.93
C ILE A 466 11.83 11.99 8.17
N LYS A 467 12.73 12.07 9.14
CA LYS A 467 12.55 11.61 10.51
C LYS A 467 12.42 12.82 11.43
N VAL A 468 11.36 12.84 12.23
CA VAL A 468 10.99 13.97 13.12
C VAL A 468 11.42 13.66 14.55
N LYS A 469 11.97 14.66 15.26
CA LYS A 469 12.49 14.51 16.63
C LYS A 469 11.39 14.18 17.65
N GLY A 470 11.63 13.20 18.52
CA GLY A 470 10.76 12.89 19.67
C GLY A 470 9.41 12.27 19.30
N VAL A 471 9.38 11.46 18.23
CA VAL A 471 8.19 10.80 17.67
C VAL A 471 8.24 9.28 17.95
N ASP A 472 8.85 8.89 19.06
CA ASP A 472 9.10 7.48 19.39
C ASP A 472 7.86 6.74 19.93
N ALA A 473 6.81 7.48 20.32
CA ALA A 473 5.59 6.92 20.90
C ALA A 473 4.31 7.38 20.20
N LEU A 474 3.34 6.46 20.10
CA LEU A 474 2.02 6.72 19.57
C LEU A 474 1.19 7.55 20.57
N THR A 475 1.27 8.87 20.44
CA THR A 475 0.48 9.81 21.25
C THR A 475 -0.25 10.84 20.40
N LYS A 476 -1.30 11.45 20.97
CA LYS A 476 -2.00 12.57 20.30
C LYS A 476 -1.07 13.76 20.03
N GLY A 477 -0.09 14.00 20.91
CA GLY A 477 0.91 15.05 20.72
C GLY A 477 1.85 14.75 19.55
N THR A 478 2.25 13.49 19.39
CA THR A 478 3.07 13.01 18.28
C THR A 478 2.39 13.24 16.93
N GLN A 479 1.10 12.91 16.81
CA GLN A 479 0.34 13.14 15.59
C GLN A 479 0.28 14.64 15.23
N ALA A 480 -0.09 15.49 16.18
CA ALA A 480 -0.15 16.94 15.97
C ALA A 480 1.23 17.52 15.58
N LYS A 481 2.32 16.95 16.12
CA LYS A 481 3.68 17.33 15.75
C LYS A 481 3.99 16.96 14.29
N LEU A 482 3.64 15.75 13.85
CA LEU A 482 3.84 15.32 12.46
C LEU A 482 3.04 16.16 11.48
N GLU A 483 1.76 16.43 11.78
CA GLU A 483 0.90 17.31 10.98
C GLU A 483 1.46 18.73 10.91
N LYS A 484 2.00 19.25 12.02
CA LYS A 484 2.65 20.57 12.05
C LYS A 484 3.91 20.59 11.20
N VAL A 485 4.78 19.58 11.31
CA VAL A 485 6.03 19.53 10.53
C VAL A 485 5.74 19.37 9.03
N ALA A 486 4.80 18.48 8.67
CA ALA A 486 4.32 18.31 7.31
C ALA A 486 3.83 19.65 6.74
N LYS A 487 2.87 20.29 7.41
CA LYS A 487 2.31 21.57 6.98
C LYS A 487 3.34 22.70 6.90
N ASN A 488 4.21 22.83 7.89
CA ASN A 488 5.29 23.82 7.86
C ASN A 488 6.23 23.61 6.66
N THR A 489 6.49 22.35 6.31
CA THR A 489 7.32 22.01 5.14
C THR A 489 6.62 22.41 3.85
N GLU A 490 5.33 22.12 3.69
CA GLU A 490 4.53 22.55 2.53
C GLU A 490 4.48 24.07 2.40
N ASP A 491 4.19 24.77 3.50
CA ASP A 491 4.05 26.23 3.54
C ASP A 491 5.36 26.95 3.17
N GLN A 492 6.52 26.40 3.55
CA GLN A 492 7.84 27.01 3.30
C GLN A 492 8.44 26.64 1.95
N THR A 493 8.22 25.43 1.46
CA THR A 493 8.89 24.90 0.26
C THR A 493 7.99 24.82 -0.98
N GLY A 494 6.66 24.84 -0.79
CA GLY A 494 5.69 24.58 -1.86
C GLY A 494 5.65 23.12 -2.34
N LEU A 495 6.35 22.21 -1.65
CA LEU A 495 6.38 20.78 -1.95
C LEU A 495 5.18 20.07 -1.31
N ILE A 496 4.94 18.83 -1.73
CA ILE A 496 3.88 18.00 -1.19
C ILE A 496 4.46 17.11 -0.10
N THR A 497 3.78 17.03 1.05
CA THR A 497 4.21 16.14 2.14
C THR A 497 3.15 15.13 2.49
N ASP A 498 3.59 13.91 2.79
CA ASP A 498 2.71 12.84 3.25
C ASP A 498 3.27 12.17 4.49
N ILE A 499 2.42 12.01 5.50
CA ILE A 499 2.79 11.35 6.76
C ILE A 499 2.70 9.83 6.55
N THR A 500 3.85 9.17 6.50
CA THR A 500 3.96 7.72 6.34
C THR A 500 4.03 6.97 7.67
N LEU A 501 4.31 7.65 8.78
CA LEU A 501 4.30 7.02 10.10
C LEU A 501 2.91 6.50 10.45
N GLY A 502 2.85 5.23 10.88
CA GLY A 502 1.59 4.57 11.15
C GLY A 502 0.84 4.14 9.89
N SER A 503 1.51 4.05 8.74
CA SER A 503 0.96 3.37 7.57
C SER A 503 1.06 1.85 7.71
N SER A 504 0.22 1.11 6.99
CA SER A 504 0.28 -0.35 6.96
C SER A 504 -0.02 -0.87 5.55
N PRO A 505 0.60 -2.00 5.14
CA PRO A 505 0.29 -2.65 3.88
C PRO A 505 -1.19 -3.08 3.78
N GLN A 506 -1.76 -2.79 2.62
CA GLN A 506 -3.09 -3.13 2.16
C GLN A 506 -2.96 -3.92 0.85
N PRO A 507 -3.40 -5.18 0.78
CA PRO A 507 -3.32 -5.95 -0.45
C PRO A 507 -4.29 -5.38 -1.49
N ALA A 508 -3.77 -5.07 -2.68
CA ALA A 508 -4.58 -4.66 -3.83
C ALA A 508 -4.25 -5.52 -5.05
N LEU A 509 -5.25 -5.70 -5.91
CA LEU A 509 -5.14 -6.47 -7.15
C LEU A 509 -4.71 -5.52 -8.28
N THR A 510 -3.75 -5.93 -9.09
CA THR A 510 -3.28 -5.18 -10.26
C THR A 510 -3.39 -6.07 -11.49
N HIS A 511 -4.14 -5.64 -12.50
CA HIS A 511 -4.22 -6.31 -13.80
C HIS A 511 -3.08 -5.83 -14.68
N ILE A 512 -2.32 -6.76 -15.26
CA ILE A 512 -1.26 -6.48 -16.22
C ILE A 512 -1.75 -6.87 -17.61
N PRO A 513 -2.27 -5.93 -18.43
CA PRO A 513 -2.83 -6.26 -19.72
C PRO A 513 -1.76 -6.69 -20.73
N GLY A 514 -2.18 -7.42 -21.77
CA GLY A 514 -1.34 -7.72 -22.92
C GLY A 514 -1.22 -6.50 -23.86
N ILE A 515 -0.08 -6.40 -24.54
CA ILE A 515 0.22 -5.32 -25.51
C ILE A 515 0.26 -5.94 -26.92
N ASP A 516 -0.41 -5.30 -27.90
CA ASP A 516 -0.44 -5.69 -29.32
C ASP A 516 -0.78 -7.16 -29.59
N GLY A 517 -1.90 -7.62 -29.03
CA GLY A 517 -2.39 -8.98 -29.25
C GLY A 517 -1.61 -10.07 -28.51
N LYS A 518 -0.56 -9.73 -27.76
CA LYS A 518 0.06 -10.66 -26.80
C LYS A 518 -0.87 -10.94 -25.63
N LYS A 519 -0.66 -12.10 -25.02
CA LYS A 519 -1.40 -12.57 -23.85
C LYS A 519 -1.12 -11.69 -22.64
N SER A 520 -2.16 -11.43 -21.84
CA SER A 520 -2.05 -10.79 -20.54
C SER A 520 -1.29 -11.70 -19.56
N ILE A 521 -0.53 -11.11 -18.64
CA ILE A 521 0.11 -11.88 -17.54
C ILE A 521 -0.95 -12.34 -16.53
N GLY A 522 -2.05 -11.58 -16.39
CA GLY A 522 -3.14 -11.85 -15.47
C GLY A 522 -3.20 -10.84 -14.32
N TRP A 523 -3.64 -11.30 -13.15
CA TRP A 523 -3.81 -10.45 -11.97
C TRP A 523 -2.78 -10.74 -10.91
N VAL A 524 -2.11 -9.69 -10.47
CA VAL A 524 -1.08 -9.73 -9.44
C VAL A 524 -1.56 -9.05 -8.17
N GLN A 525 -1.29 -9.66 -7.02
CA GLN A 525 -1.49 -9.06 -5.72
C GLN A 525 -0.22 -8.30 -5.33
N GLN A 526 -0.38 -7.02 -4.96
CA GLN A 526 0.71 -6.18 -4.46
C GLN A 526 0.35 -5.59 -3.10
N PRO A 527 1.33 -5.40 -2.19
CA PRO A 527 1.14 -4.68 -0.93
C PRO A 527 1.19 -3.18 -1.18
N TRP A 528 0.04 -2.53 -1.31
CA TRP A 528 -0.06 -1.07 -1.39
C TRP A 528 -0.02 -0.49 0.02
N ILE A 529 0.32 0.79 0.20
CA ILE A 529 0.49 1.37 1.54
C ILE A 529 -0.67 2.30 1.87
N LYS A 530 -1.45 1.95 2.89
CA LYS A 530 -2.53 2.79 3.41
C LYS A 530 -1.99 3.71 4.51
N THR A 531 -1.97 5.01 4.26
CA THR A 531 -1.45 6.01 5.21
C THR A 531 -2.40 6.25 6.38
N GLY A 532 -1.82 6.58 7.55
CA GLY A 532 -2.60 6.90 8.76
C GLY A 532 -3.40 5.73 9.37
N SER A 533 -3.13 4.50 8.93
CA SER A 533 -3.84 3.28 9.35
C SER A 533 -3.74 3.03 10.85
N SER A 534 -2.52 2.97 11.41
CA SER A 534 -2.28 2.70 12.84
C SER A 534 -2.90 3.77 13.74
N ILE A 535 -2.87 5.04 13.33
CA ILE A 535 -3.48 6.16 14.06
C ILE A 535 -5.01 6.00 14.07
N SER A 536 -5.59 5.71 12.90
CA SER A 536 -7.03 5.49 12.75
C SER A 536 -7.47 4.28 13.57
N ILE A 537 -6.75 3.15 13.46
CA ILE A 537 -6.95 1.92 14.24
C ILE A 537 -6.90 2.23 15.74
N PHE A 538 -5.89 2.97 16.21
CA PHE A 538 -5.75 3.33 17.61
C PHE A 538 -6.90 4.20 18.12
N LYS A 539 -7.26 5.24 17.37
CA LYS A 539 -8.35 6.17 17.71
C LYS A 539 -9.68 5.44 17.78
N GLU A 540 -9.98 4.63 16.77
CA GLU A 540 -11.22 3.87 16.65
C GLU A 540 -11.32 2.75 17.69
N SER A 541 -10.21 2.04 17.97
CA SER A 541 -10.16 1.06 19.06
C SER A 541 -10.44 1.71 20.41
N LYS A 542 -9.76 2.83 20.71
CA LYS A 542 -9.92 3.53 21.98
C LYS A 542 -11.33 4.08 22.14
N LEU A 543 -11.91 4.67 21.10
CA LEU A 543 -13.29 5.16 21.10
C LEU A 543 -14.29 4.02 21.24
N GLY A 544 -14.13 2.93 20.48
CA GLY A 544 -14.98 1.75 20.53
C GLY A 544 -14.96 1.12 21.93
N LEU A 545 -13.78 0.91 22.49
CA LEU A 545 -13.60 0.23 23.78
C LEU A 545 -14.08 1.07 24.98
N SER A 546 -13.77 2.37 24.98
CA SER A 546 -14.30 3.29 26.00
C SER A 546 -15.81 3.47 25.89
N GLY A 547 -16.34 3.52 24.65
CA GLY A 547 -17.77 3.51 24.37
C GLY A 547 -18.45 2.25 24.93
N VAL A 548 -17.81 1.09 24.80
CA VAL A 548 -18.33 -0.17 25.34
C VAL A 548 -18.40 -0.16 26.85
N ILE A 549 -17.31 0.17 27.54
CA ILE A 549 -17.32 0.23 29.01
C ILE A 549 -18.34 1.25 29.50
N GLY A 550 -18.30 2.48 28.98
CA GLY A 550 -19.16 3.56 29.44
C GLY A 550 -20.64 3.19 29.31
N SER A 551 -21.00 2.50 28.23
CA SER A 551 -22.38 2.09 28.00
C SER A 551 -22.82 0.91 28.86
N VAL A 552 -21.94 -0.08 29.12
CA VAL A 552 -22.27 -1.17 30.06
C VAL A 552 -22.40 -0.64 31.49
N ILE A 553 -21.56 0.30 31.90
CA ILE A 553 -21.70 1.00 33.19
C ILE A 553 -23.05 1.73 33.24
N LEU A 554 -23.44 2.44 32.18
CA LEU A 554 -24.73 3.12 32.12
C LEU A 554 -25.90 2.14 32.27
N VAL A 555 -25.86 1.01 31.57
CA VAL A 555 -26.87 -0.06 31.68
C VAL A 555 -26.90 -0.65 33.10
N ALA A 556 -25.74 -0.88 33.71
CA ALA A 556 -25.64 -1.34 35.09
C ALA A 556 -26.28 -0.35 36.07
N ILE A 557 -25.99 0.95 35.94
CA ILE A 557 -26.59 2.01 36.76
C ILE A 557 -28.12 1.99 36.63
N VAL A 558 -28.63 1.88 35.40
CA VAL A 558 -30.07 1.89 35.13
C VAL A 558 -30.75 0.63 35.63
N TYR A 559 -30.11 -0.53 35.48
CA TYR A 559 -30.58 -1.79 36.05
C TYR A 559 -30.72 -1.67 37.57
N VAL A 560 -29.63 -1.26 38.25
CA VAL A 560 -29.59 -1.13 39.71
C VAL A 560 -30.63 -0.12 40.19
N PHE A 561 -30.76 1.00 39.48
CA PHE A 561 -31.76 2.02 39.76
C PHE A 561 -33.20 1.48 39.63
N SER A 562 -33.50 0.82 38.51
CA SER A 562 -34.82 0.26 38.23
C SER A 562 -35.19 -0.83 39.21
N SER A 563 -34.25 -1.74 39.51
CA SER A 563 -34.44 -2.83 40.46
C SER A 563 -34.72 -2.32 41.88
N ASN A 564 -33.95 -1.32 42.36
CA ASN A 564 -34.21 -0.70 43.67
C ASN A 564 -35.57 0.01 43.73
N LEU A 565 -35.98 0.70 42.66
CA LEU A 565 -37.32 1.31 42.57
C LEU A 565 -38.44 0.27 42.59
N ILE A 566 -38.31 -0.82 41.84
CA ILE A 566 -39.29 -1.90 41.81
C ILE A 566 -39.41 -2.53 43.20
N MET A 567 -38.29 -2.77 43.88
CA MET A 567 -38.28 -3.32 45.23
C MET A 567 -38.96 -2.41 46.26
N MET A 568 -38.85 -1.09 46.07
CA MET A 568 -39.57 -0.11 46.88
C MET A 568 -41.09 -0.21 46.65
N TYR A 569 -41.55 -0.17 45.40
CA TYR A 569 -42.98 -0.23 45.07
C TYR A 569 -43.62 -1.56 45.48
N ALA A 570 -42.90 -2.66 45.28
CA ALA A 570 -43.24 -3.99 45.75
C ALA A 570 -43.60 -4.06 47.24
N ARG A 571 -42.99 -3.21 48.07
CA ARG A 571 -43.07 -3.23 49.53
C ARG A 571 -43.82 -2.04 50.10
N GLN A 572 -44.50 -1.26 49.27
CA GLN A 572 -45.17 -0.03 49.68
C GLN A 572 -46.17 -0.27 50.82
N LYS A 573 -46.89 -1.40 50.82
CA LYS A 573 -47.81 -1.78 51.90
C LYS A 573 -47.07 -2.09 53.22
N GLU A 574 -45.92 -2.76 53.16
CA GLU A 574 -45.10 -3.07 54.33
C GLU A 574 -44.55 -1.78 54.97
N PHE A 575 -44.05 -0.86 54.14
CA PHE A 575 -43.57 0.44 54.60
C PHE A 575 -44.68 1.27 55.22
N ALA A 576 -45.89 1.22 54.67
CA ALA A 576 -47.06 1.89 55.25
C ALA A 576 -47.39 1.34 56.65
N VAL A 577 -47.38 0.02 56.84
CA VAL A 577 -47.59 -0.61 58.16
C VAL A 577 -46.50 -0.18 59.14
N LEU A 578 -45.22 -0.19 58.73
CA LEU A 578 -44.11 0.25 59.58
C LEU A 578 -44.25 1.71 60.00
N LEU A 579 -44.63 2.61 59.08
CA LEU A 579 -44.92 4.00 59.39
C LEU A 579 -46.07 4.14 60.39
N SER A 580 -47.14 3.34 60.26
CA SER A 580 -48.25 3.33 61.22
C SER A 580 -47.89 2.76 62.59
N LEU A 581 -46.91 1.85 62.65
CA LEU A 581 -46.33 1.35 63.90
C LEU A 581 -45.35 2.34 64.56
N GLY A 582 -45.18 3.54 63.99
CA GLY A 582 -44.35 4.61 64.56
C GLY A 582 -42.92 4.70 64.04
N TRP A 583 -42.57 3.97 62.97
CA TRP A 583 -41.25 4.14 62.35
C TRP A 583 -41.12 5.51 61.69
N ARG A 584 -39.95 6.13 61.82
CA ARG A 584 -39.67 7.43 61.18
C ARG A 584 -39.37 7.23 59.68
N PRO A 585 -39.78 8.14 58.78
CA PRO A 585 -39.45 8.05 57.34
C PRO A 585 -37.94 7.95 57.04
N SER A 586 -37.09 8.55 57.88
CA SER A 586 -35.63 8.44 57.80
C SER A 586 -35.13 7.02 58.06
N GLN A 587 -35.78 6.25 58.96
CA GLN A 587 -35.43 4.87 59.27
C GLN A 587 -35.71 3.94 58.07
N LEU A 588 -36.77 4.22 57.30
CA LEU A 588 -37.08 3.46 56.09
C LEU A 588 -36.12 3.79 54.94
N SER A 589 -35.75 5.06 54.79
CA SER A 589 -34.69 5.48 53.85
C SER A 589 -33.35 4.83 54.20
N TYR A 590 -32.99 4.78 55.49
CA TYR A 590 -31.79 4.07 55.96
C TYR A 590 -31.88 2.56 55.73
N LEU A 591 -33.06 1.97 55.86
CA LEU A 591 -33.28 0.55 55.59
C LEU A 591 -33.02 0.18 54.13
N ILE A 592 -33.51 0.98 53.18
CA ILE A 592 -33.22 0.79 51.74
C ILE A 592 -31.73 0.96 51.46
N PHE A 593 -31.10 1.98 52.02
CA PHE A 593 -29.65 2.20 51.86
C PHE A 593 -28.82 1.02 52.39
N LEU A 594 -29.20 0.46 53.54
CA LEU A 594 -28.53 -0.70 54.14
C LEU A 594 -28.71 -1.95 53.27
N GLU A 595 -29.91 -2.15 52.72
CA GLU A 595 -30.21 -3.24 51.76
C GLU A 595 -29.35 -3.13 50.49
N SER A 596 -29.29 -1.94 49.87
CA SER A 596 -28.43 -1.68 48.71
C SER A 596 -26.94 -1.82 49.05
N THR A 597 -26.51 -1.50 50.27
CA THR A 597 -25.12 -1.67 50.73
C THR A 597 -24.73 -3.14 50.81
N ILE A 598 -25.60 -4.02 51.32
CA ILE A 598 -25.32 -5.47 51.38
C ILE A 598 -25.19 -6.04 49.97
N ILE A 599 -26.11 -5.68 49.07
CA ILE A 599 -26.07 -6.15 47.68
C ILE A 599 -24.84 -5.59 46.96
N GLY A 600 -24.52 -4.31 47.15
CA GLY A 600 -23.35 -3.66 46.57
C GLY A 600 -22.04 -4.28 47.05
N LEU A 601 -21.94 -4.66 48.34
CA LEU A 601 -20.77 -5.32 48.90
C LEU A 601 -20.60 -6.72 48.29
N PHE A 602 -21.69 -7.47 48.14
CA PHE A 602 -21.67 -8.77 47.44
C PHE A 602 -21.18 -8.64 45.99
N VAL A 603 -21.69 -7.65 45.25
CA VAL A 603 -21.24 -7.33 43.88
C VAL A 603 -19.76 -6.95 43.84
N SER A 604 -19.30 -6.17 44.82
CA SER A 604 -17.89 -5.74 44.91
C SER A 604 -16.95 -6.92 45.17
N ILE A 605 -17.32 -7.83 46.08
CA ILE A 605 -16.55 -9.06 46.36
C ILE A 605 -16.45 -9.92 45.11
N ILE A 606 -17.55 -10.16 44.40
CA ILE A 606 -17.53 -10.94 43.16
C ILE A 606 -16.63 -10.28 42.12
N SER A 607 -16.72 -8.96 41.99
CA SER A 607 -15.91 -8.20 41.02
C SER A 607 -14.42 -8.32 41.34
N TRP A 608 -14.03 -8.21 42.62
CA TRP A 608 -12.65 -8.42 43.06
C TRP A 608 -12.18 -9.86 42.89
N LEU A 609 -13.03 -10.86 43.10
CA LEU A 609 -12.67 -12.27 42.86
C LEU A 609 -12.39 -12.50 41.37
N ILE A 610 -13.22 -11.97 40.47
CA ILE A 610 -13.04 -12.10 39.03
C ILE A 610 -11.76 -11.40 38.57
N LEU A 611 -11.59 -10.13 38.95
CA LEU A 611 -10.42 -9.34 38.56
C LEU A 611 -9.14 -9.87 39.19
N GLY A 612 -9.20 -10.33 40.45
CA GLY A 612 -8.09 -10.99 41.13
C GLY A 612 -7.67 -12.28 40.41
N PHE A 613 -8.63 -13.11 39.99
CA PHE A 613 -8.32 -14.30 39.21
C PHE A 613 -7.63 -13.97 37.87
N ILE A 614 -8.12 -12.96 37.15
CA ILE A 614 -7.49 -12.48 35.90
C ILE A 614 -6.06 -12.00 36.18
N PHE A 615 -5.87 -11.24 37.26
CA PHE A 615 -4.57 -10.70 37.68
C PHE A 615 -3.55 -11.79 38.07
N LEU A 616 -3.98 -12.83 38.80
CA LEU A 616 -3.09 -13.94 39.16
C LEU A 616 -2.76 -14.84 37.96
N SER A 617 -3.72 -15.04 37.05
CA SER A 617 -3.56 -15.99 35.94
C SER A 617 -2.74 -15.41 34.78
N HIS A 618 -2.67 -14.08 34.64
CA HIS A 618 -1.99 -13.42 33.53
C HIS A 618 -1.09 -12.30 34.07
N HIS A 619 0.16 -12.25 33.63
CA HIS A 619 1.15 -11.22 34.01
C HIS A 619 0.82 -9.85 33.38
N VAL A 620 -0.42 -9.39 33.55
CA VAL A 620 -0.86 -8.08 33.05
C VAL A 620 -0.43 -7.04 34.07
N GLU A 621 0.37 -6.07 33.63
CA GLU A 621 0.76 -4.89 34.41
C GLU A 621 -0.46 -4.01 34.70
N THR A 622 -1.34 -4.42 35.61
CA THR A 622 -2.44 -3.59 36.09
C THR A 622 -2.11 -3.00 37.46
N SER A 623 -2.44 -1.71 37.62
CA SER A 623 -2.28 -1.03 38.90
C SER A 623 -3.26 -1.61 39.94
N HIS A 624 -2.73 -2.04 41.08
CA HIS A 624 -3.52 -2.52 42.22
C HIS A 624 -4.61 -1.53 42.66
N LEU A 625 -4.32 -0.23 42.57
CA LEU A 625 -5.29 0.83 42.89
C LEU A 625 -6.53 0.77 41.99
N ARG A 626 -6.36 0.41 40.71
CA ARG A 626 -7.46 0.38 39.75
C ARG A 626 -8.39 -0.81 39.99
N VAL A 627 -7.84 -1.99 40.29
CA VAL A 627 -8.63 -3.19 40.67
C VAL A 627 -9.46 -2.89 41.92
N PHE A 628 -8.86 -2.24 42.92
CA PHE A 628 -9.57 -1.78 44.10
C PHE A 628 -10.72 -0.82 43.75
N MET A 629 -10.44 0.21 42.94
CA MET A 629 -11.43 1.21 42.54
C MET A 629 -12.63 0.61 41.79
N ILE A 630 -12.46 -0.44 40.97
CA ILE A 630 -13.59 -1.06 40.24
C ILE A 630 -14.61 -1.67 41.22
N GLY A 631 -14.16 -2.37 42.26
CA GLY A 631 -15.06 -2.86 43.30
C GLY A 631 -15.75 -1.72 44.04
N VAL A 632 -15.03 -0.65 44.37
CA VAL A 632 -15.59 0.56 45.00
C VAL A 632 -16.65 1.22 44.11
N PHE A 633 -16.44 1.29 42.79
CA PHE A 633 -17.43 1.80 41.85
C PHE A 633 -18.70 0.93 41.83
N GLY A 634 -18.56 -0.39 41.92
CA GLY A 634 -19.71 -1.30 42.06
C GLY A 634 -20.57 -0.95 43.28
N LEU A 635 -19.93 -0.75 44.44
CA LEU A 635 -20.60 -0.29 45.65
C LEU A 635 -21.27 1.09 45.46
N ALA A 636 -20.55 2.04 44.85
CA ALA A 636 -21.02 3.39 44.60
C ALA A 636 -22.26 3.43 43.69
N ILE A 637 -22.33 2.57 42.67
CA ILE A 637 -23.51 2.46 41.79
C ILE A 637 -24.76 2.06 42.59
N TYR A 638 -24.63 1.11 43.53
CA TYR A 638 -25.74 0.71 44.40
C TYR A 638 -26.14 1.79 45.39
N TRP A 639 -25.17 2.53 45.94
CA TRP A 639 -25.47 3.69 46.78
C TRP A 639 -26.23 4.77 46.01
N LEU A 640 -25.74 5.17 44.83
CA LEU A 640 -26.40 6.15 43.97
C LEU A 640 -27.81 5.69 43.56
N GLY A 641 -27.97 4.41 43.22
CA GLY A 641 -29.26 3.81 42.86
C GLY A 641 -30.28 3.81 44.01
N SER A 642 -29.83 3.85 45.25
CA SER A 642 -30.71 3.86 46.45
C SER A 642 -31.22 5.25 46.84
N ILE A 643 -30.58 6.33 46.35
CA ILE A 643 -30.90 7.71 46.76
C ILE A 643 -32.35 8.08 46.43
N ILE A 644 -32.77 7.90 45.17
CA ILE A 644 -34.11 8.28 44.72
C ILE A 644 -35.20 7.43 45.40
N PRO A 645 -35.12 6.08 45.46
CA PRO A 645 -36.05 5.28 46.26
C PRO A 645 -36.10 5.71 47.73
N GLY A 646 -34.94 6.00 48.34
CA GLY A 646 -34.86 6.48 49.72
C GLY A 646 -35.56 7.81 49.95
N LEU A 647 -35.48 8.73 48.98
CA LEU A 647 -36.22 10.00 49.00
C LEU A 647 -37.72 9.82 48.75
N LEU A 648 -38.10 8.94 47.81
CA LEU A 648 -39.50 8.65 47.48
C LEU A 648 -40.25 7.98 48.62
N VAL A 649 -39.59 7.08 49.37
CA VAL A 649 -40.17 6.45 50.56
C VAL A 649 -40.61 7.46 51.61
N ARG A 650 -39.90 8.57 51.73
CA ARG A 650 -40.26 9.63 52.70
C ARG A 650 -41.58 10.31 52.38
N ARG A 651 -42.08 10.18 51.15
CA ARG A 651 -43.34 10.76 50.69
C ARG A 651 -44.52 9.78 50.77
N ILE A 652 -44.32 8.54 51.24
CA ILE A 652 -45.40 7.57 51.37
C ILE A 652 -46.32 8.00 52.52
N LYS A 653 -47.60 8.21 52.21
CA LYS A 653 -48.63 8.48 53.22
C LYS A 653 -49.27 7.16 53.67
N PRO A 654 -49.20 6.79 54.96
CA PRO A 654 -49.65 5.48 55.43
C PRO A 654 -51.13 5.19 55.12
N TYR A 655 -52.00 6.20 55.28
CA TYR A 655 -53.44 6.05 55.07
C TYR A 655 -53.82 5.83 53.59
N GLU A 656 -53.04 6.37 52.64
CA GLU A 656 -53.30 6.15 51.20
C GLU A 656 -52.83 4.76 50.74
N ALA A 657 -51.73 4.28 51.31
CA ALA A 657 -51.13 3.00 50.94
C ALA A 657 -51.83 1.78 51.56
N MET A 658 -52.55 1.95 52.67
CA MET A 658 -53.31 0.89 53.35
C MET A 658 -54.78 0.79 52.94
N ARG A 659 -55.31 1.74 52.16
CA ARG A 659 -56.72 1.72 51.73
C ARG A 659 -56.94 0.64 50.66
N THR A 660 -57.62 -0.44 51.02
CA THR A 660 -58.06 -1.50 50.09
C THR A 660 -59.56 -1.37 49.83
N GLY A 661 -59.94 -1.00 48.59
CA GLY A 661 -61.35 -0.96 48.15
C GLY A 661 -61.99 0.45 48.03
N GLU A 662 -62.94 0.53 47.11
CA GLU A 662 -63.89 1.61 46.70
C GLU A 662 -63.40 2.98 46.24
N ALA A 663 -62.21 3.45 46.62
CA ALA A 663 -61.69 4.70 46.05
C ALA A 663 -60.17 4.62 45.82
N ALA A 664 -59.75 3.63 45.05
CA ALA A 664 -58.49 3.74 44.32
C ALA A 664 -58.72 4.76 43.20
N ASN A 665 -57.92 5.84 43.16
CA ASN A 665 -58.01 6.91 42.17
C ASN A 665 -58.40 6.36 40.79
N VAL A 666 -59.58 6.75 40.30
CA VAL A 666 -60.08 6.45 38.95
C VAL A 666 -58.98 6.85 37.97
N SER A 667 -58.27 5.88 37.39
CA SER A 667 -57.36 6.16 36.30
C SER A 667 -58.20 6.67 35.14
N ARG A 668 -57.87 7.86 34.62
CA ARG A 668 -58.53 8.37 33.41
C ARG A 668 -58.32 7.33 32.29
N ARG A 669 -59.41 6.74 31.80
CA ARG A 669 -59.39 5.88 30.61
C ARG A 669 -59.13 6.78 29.40
N PHE A 670 -58.05 6.53 28.67
CA PHE A 670 -57.69 7.33 27.50
C PHE A 670 -58.35 6.83 26.21
N ILE A 671 -58.64 5.54 26.12
CA ILE A 671 -59.16 4.87 24.91
C ILE A 671 -60.32 3.96 25.32
N ILE A 672 -61.38 3.92 24.50
CA ILE A 672 -62.51 2.99 24.65
C ILE A 672 -62.03 1.58 24.33
N THR A 673 -62.29 0.62 25.22
CA THR A 673 -61.83 -0.76 25.07
C THR A 673 -62.82 -1.58 24.25
N GLU A 674 -62.54 -1.78 22.97
CA GLU A 674 -63.34 -2.62 22.06
C GLU A 674 -62.62 -3.91 21.64
N SER A 675 -61.29 -3.92 21.72
CA SER A 675 -60.43 -5.02 21.28
C SER A 675 -59.38 -5.40 22.33
N PHE A 676 -58.95 -6.65 22.25
CA PHE A 676 -57.82 -7.21 22.99
C PHE A 676 -56.54 -6.34 22.89
N PHE A 677 -56.27 -5.76 21.71
CA PHE A 677 -55.14 -4.84 21.50
C PHE A 677 -55.32 -3.53 22.27
N THR A 678 -56.51 -2.89 22.15
CA THR A 678 -56.82 -1.63 22.85
C THR A 678 -56.77 -1.77 24.37
N MET A 679 -57.06 -2.97 24.89
CA MET A 679 -56.95 -3.27 26.31
C MET A 679 -55.49 -3.25 26.78
N GLY A 680 -54.57 -3.88 26.03
CA GLY A 680 -53.13 -3.84 26.30
C GLY A 680 -52.54 -2.42 26.25
N VAL A 681 -52.96 -1.61 25.27
CA VAL A 681 -52.57 -0.19 25.19
C VAL A 681 -53.08 0.59 26.39
N ASN A 682 -54.36 0.47 26.75
CA ASN A 682 -54.94 1.21 27.87
C ASN A 682 -54.25 0.87 29.20
N PHE A 683 -53.85 -0.38 29.39
CA PHE A 683 -53.04 -0.79 30.52
C PHE A 683 -51.69 -0.08 30.57
N LEU A 684 -50.99 0.07 29.46
CA LEU A 684 -49.70 0.76 29.44
C LEU A 684 -49.84 2.26 29.76
N PHE A 685 -50.85 2.95 29.22
CA PHE A 685 -51.00 4.40 29.42
C PHE A 685 -51.67 4.81 30.75
N SER A 686 -52.53 3.95 31.32
CA SER A 686 -53.24 4.23 32.59
C SER A 686 -52.33 4.47 33.79
N LYS A 687 -51.06 4.05 33.72
CA LYS A 687 -50.03 4.24 34.75
C LYS A 687 -48.76 4.89 34.16
N TRP A 688 -48.94 5.98 33.40
CA TRP A 688 -47.89 6.67 32.64
C TRP A 688 -46.55 6.83 33.37
N LYS A 689 -46.53 7.29 34.64
CA LYS A 689 -45.29 7.48 35.43
C LYS A 689 -44.45 6.20 35.59
N ARG A 690 -45.11 5.04 35.60
CA ARG A 690 -44.48 3.72 35.76
C ARG A 690 -44.10 3.13 34.41
N SER A 691 -44.98 3.24 33.43
CA SER A 691 -44.71 2.77 32.07
C SER A 691 -43.59 3.55 31.40
N SER A 692 -43.45 4.86 31.70
CA SER A 692 -42.31 5.65 31.23
C SER A 692 -40.98 5.14 31.81
N LEU A 693 -40.96 4.76 33.09
CA LEU A 693 -39.78 4.15 33.72
C LEU A 693 -39.45 2.81 33.06
N SER A 694 -40.46 2.00 32.74
CA SER A 694 -40.29 0.74 32.01
C SER A 694 -39.67 0.93 30.64
N ILE A 695 -40.19 1.89 29.87
CA ILE A 695 -39.73 2.17 28.51
C ILE A 695 -38.27 2.65 28.56
N ILE A 696 -37.91 3.53 29.50
CA ILE A 696 -36.53 4.02 29.65
C ILE A 696 -35.57 2.88 30.05
N ALA A 697 -35.98 2.01 30.97
CA ALA A 697 -35.16 0.89 31.43
C ALA A 697 -34.86 -0.13 30.31
N ILE A 698 -35.79 -0.33 29.37
CA ILE A 698 -35.62 -1.21 28.20
C ILE A 698 -34.90 -0.49 27.05
N ALA A 699 -35.12 0.83 26.90
CA ALA A 699 -34.55 1.64 25.84
C ALA A 699 -33.03 1.77 25.94
N LEU A 700 -32.47 1.76 27.15
CA LEU A 700 -31.02 1.94 27.35
C LEU A 700 -30.19 0.72 26.91
N PRO A 701 -30.50 -0.52 27.32
CA PRO A 701 -29.84 -1.72 26.79
C PRO A 701 -30.00 -1.87 25.27
N THR A 702 -31.15 -1.48 24.72
CA THR A 702 -31.40 -1.56 23.27
C THR A 702 -30.64 -0.49 22.49
N SER A 703 -30.58 0.75 23.01
CA SER A 703 -29.71 1.81 22.49
C SER A 703 -28.25 1.36 22.41
N LEU A 704 -27.80 0.68 23.47
CA LEU A 704 -26.47 0.11 23.55
C LEU A 704 -26.24 -0.97 22.48
N LEU A 705 -27.20 -1.86 22.27
CA LEU A 705 -27.09 -2.90 21.24
C LEU A 705 -26.95 -2.29 19.84
N ILE A 706 -27.78 -1.29 19.52
CA ILE A 706 -27.71 -0.56 18.25
C ILE A 706 -26.34 0.13 18.10
N PHE A 707 -25.84 0.72 19.18
CA PHE A 707 -24.54 1.37 19.22
C PHE A 707 -23.38 0.37 19.00
N PHE A 708 -23.44 -0.82 19.60
CA PHE A 708 -22.43 -1.87 19.40
C PHE A 708 -22.42 -2.41 17.99
N LEU A 709 -23.61 -2.61 17.43
CA LEU A 709 -23.75 -3.05 16.07
C LEU A 709 -23.10 -2.03 15.13
N PHE A 710 -23.38 -0.74 15.33
CA PHE A 710 -22.72 0.34 14.59
C PHE A 710 -21.19 0.31 14.74
N ILE A 711 -20.66 0.24 15.97
CA ILE A 711 -19.21 0.15 16.19
C ILE A 711 -18.63 -1.05 15.45
N THR A 712 -19.29 -2.21 15.51
CA THR A 712 -18.80 -3.43 14.87
C THR A 712 -18.68 -3.26 13.36
N PHE A 713 -19.66 -2.63 12.70
CA PHE A 713 -19.60 -2.35 11.26
C PHE A 713 -18.56 -1.28 10.92
N ARG A 714 -18.52 -0.20 11.70
CA ARG A 714 -17.52 0.86 11.52
C ARG A 714 -16.09 0.34 11.68
N LEU A 715 -15.84 -0.44 12.73
CA LEU A 715 -14.55 -1.10 12.94
C LEU A 715 -14.24 -2.05 11.79
N LYS A 716 -15.24 -2.74 11.22
CA LYS A 716 -15.01 -3.59 10.04
C LYS A 716 -14.46 -2.81 8.85
N GLY A 717 -15.07 -1.66 8.52
CA GLY A 717 -14.63 -0.79 7.41
C GLY A 717 -13.35 0.01 7.67
N ILE A 718 -12.72 -0.13 8.83
CA ILE A 718 -11.44 0.52 9.13
C ILE A 718 -10.36 -0.53 9.36
N MET A 719 -10.65 -1.55 10.17
CA MET A 719 -9.70 -2.56 10.58
C MET A 719 -9.38 -3.58 9.48
N PHE A 720 -10.36 -4.01 8.68
CA PHE A 720 -10.13 -5.11 7.74
C PHE A 720 -9.45 -4.68 6.43
N THR A 721 -9.17 -3.38 6.28
CA THR A 721 -8.46 -2.78 5.13
C THR A 721 -6.99 -3.16 5.11
N THR A 722 -6.35 -3.25 6.28
CA THR A 722 -4.90 -3.48 6.43
C THR A 722 -4.62 -4.74 7.22
N TRP A 723 -3.44 -5.33 7.02
CA TRP A 723 -3.04 -6.51 7.80
C TRP A 723 -2.95 -6.21 9.30
N LEU A 724 -2.45 -5.02 9.66
CA LEU A 724 -2.38 -4.59 11.05
C LEU A 724 -3.77 -4.42 11.67
N GLY A 725 -4.71 -3.83 10.95
CA GLY A 725 -6.08 -3.68 11.44
C GLY A 725 -6.79 -5.03 11.60
N GLN A 726 -6.58 -5.99 10.69
CA GLN A 726 -7.15 -7.34 10.81
C GLN A 726 -6.68 -8.03 12.10
N TYR A 727 -5.38 -7.93 12.40
CA TYR A 727 -4.81 -8.43 13.65
C TYR A 727 -5.48 -7.80 14.87
N VAL A 728 -5.61 -6.46 14.90
CA VAL A 728 -6.26 -5.75 16.00
C VAL A 728 -7.76 -6.07 16.11
N ALA A 729 -8.47 -6.24 15.00
CA ALA A 729 -9.88 -6.62 15.01
C ALA A 729 -10.12 -8.02 15.60
N MET A 730 -9.22 -8.97 15.34
CA MET A 730 -9.27 -10.31 15.94
C MET A 730 -9.11 -10.25 17.46
N GLU A 731 -8.36 -9.29 17.98
CA GLU A 731 -8.16 -9.07 19.42
C GLU A 731 -9.41 -8.46 20.10
N ILE A 732 -10.07 -7.48 19.46
CA ILE A 732 -11.20 -6.75 20.06
C ILE A 732 -12.54 -7.48 19.84
N GLY A 733 -12.68 -8.25 18.75
CA GLY A 733 -13.92 -8.88 18.31
C GLY A 733 -14.70 -9.62 19.41
N PRO A 734 -14.08 -10.57 20.16
CA PRO A 734 -14.76 -11.34 21.22
C PRO A 734 -15.43 -10.47 22.29
N MET A 735 -14.80 -9.35 22.65
CA MET A 735 -15.29 -8.46 23.69
C MET A 735 -16.61 -7.79 23.30
N HIS A 736 -16.76 -7.38 22.04
CA HIS A 736 -18.00 -6.77 21.55
C HIS A 736 -19.18 -7.75 21.60
N TYR A 737 -18.96 -9.02 21.22
CA TYR A 737 -20.01 -10.05 21.29
C TYR A 737 -20.42 -10.36 22.73
N ILE A 738 -19.47 -10.42 23.65
CA ILE A 738 -19.75 -10.64 25.08
C ILE A 738 -20.51 -9.44 25.66
N ALA A 739 -20.10 -8.21 25.33
CA ALA A 739 -20.81 -7.00 25.77
C ALA A 739 -22.26 -6.97 25.27
N MET A 740 -22.49 -7.36 24.02
CA MET A 740 -23.83 -7.47 23.44
C MET A 740 -24.65 -8.56 24.14
N GLY A 741 -24.06 -9.72 24.43
CA GLY A 741 -24.72 -10.79 25.19
C GLY A 741 -25.14 -10.35 26.60
N VAL A 742 -24.24 -9.69 27.33
CA VAL A 742 -24.53 -9.14 28.67
C VAL A 742 -25.66 -8.09 28.60
N ALA A 743 -25.62 -7.19 27.62
CA ALA A 743 -26.66 -6.18 27.43
C ALA A 743 -28.04 -6.80 27.17
N ILE A 744 -28.13 -7.83 26.31
CA ILE A 744 -29.36 -8.57 26.02
C ILE A 744 -29.89 -9.24 27.29
N LEU A 745 -29.03 -9.91 28.06
CA LEU A 745 -29.42 -10.58 29.30
C LEU A 745 -29.99 -9.59 30.33
N ILE A 746 -29.36 -8.43 30.51
CA ILE A 746 -29.85 -7.38 31.40
C ILE A 746 -31.18 -6.81 30.88
N ALA A 747 -31.33 -6.63 29.56
CA ALA A 747 -32.56 -6.14 28.95
C ALA A 747 -33.75 -7.11 29.17
N ILE A 748 -33.52 -8.41 29.00
CA ILE A 748 -34.53 -9.44 29.24
C ILE A 748 -34.91 -9.47 30.72
N LEU A 749 -33.92 -9.42 31.61
CA LEU A 749 -34.15 -9.47 33.05
C LEU A 749 -34.90 -8.23 33.57
N THR A 750 -34.49 -7.03 33.18
CA THR A 750 -35.20 -5.77 33.52
C THR A 750 -36.65 -5.83 33.06
N THR A 751 -36.87 -6.23 31.80
CA THR A 751 -38.21 -6.39 31.24
C THR A 751 -39.04 -7.37 32.06
N ALA A 752 -38.47 -8.53 32.40
CA ALA A 752 -39.14 -9.53 33.21
C ALA A 752 -39.52 -8.99 34.60
N GLU A 753 -38.62 -8.30 35.29
CA GLU A 753 -38.90 -7.67 36.60
C GLU A 753 -40.04 -6.66 36.52
N ILE A 754 -40.04 -5.82 35.49
CA ILE A 754 -41.04 -4.76 35.32
C ILE A 754 -42.42 -5.35 35.00
N ILE A 755 -42.51 -6.25 34.02
CA ILE A 755 -43.79 -6.89 33.63
C ILE A 755 -44.31 -7.74 34.78
N TRP A 756 -43.42 -8.43 35.51
CA TRP A 756 -43.81 -9.17 36.71
C TRP A 756 -44.46 -8.28 37.77
N GLN A 757 -43.89 -7.10 38.01
CA GLN A 757 -44.49 -6.13 38.92
C GLN A 757 -45.79 -5.55 38.34
N ASN A 758 -45.94 -5.39 37.01
CA ASN A 758 -47.19 -4.94 36.38
C ASN A 758 -48.32 -5.93 36.69
N ILE A 759 -48.05 -7.22 36.51
CA ILE A 759 -49.00 -8.31 36.77
C ILE A 759 -49.32 -8.42 38.26
N SER A 760 -48.32 -8.27 39.13
CA SER A 760 -48.48 -8.40 40.59
C SER A 760 -49.39 -7.29 41.16
N GLU A 761 -49.35 -6.09 40.60
CA GLU A 761 -50.23 -4.99 41.01
C GLU A 761 -51.66 -5.13 40.45
N ARG A 762 -51.80 -5.78 39.29
CA ARG A 762 -53.09 -5.99 38.59
C ARG A 762 -53.71 -7.36 38.83
N GLN A 763 -53.26 -8.10 39.84
CA GLN A 763 -53.82 -9.43 40.14
C GLN A 763 -55.35 -9.42 40.33
N PRO A 764 -55.97 -8.43 41.00
CA PRO A 764 -57.43 -8.39 41.11
C PRO A 764 -58.14 -8.21 39.76
N GLU A 765 -57.56 -7.44 38.84
CA GLU A 765 -58.10 -7.23 37.49
C GLU A 765 -58.02 -8.51 36.66
N ILE A 766 -56.89 -9.22 36.71
CA ILE A 766 -56.69 -10.50 36.01
C ILE A 766 -57.64 -11.58 36.57
N ALA A 767 -57.82 -11.61 37.88
CA ALA A 767 -58.75 -12.52 38.54
C ALA A 767 -60.22 -12.23 38.16
N LEU A 768 -60.59 -10.95 38.06
CA LEU A 768 -61.89 -10.53 37.56
C LEU A 768 -62.08 -11.04 36.12
N LEU A 769 -61.14 -10.79 35.21
CA LEU A 769 -61.24 -11.25 33.82
C LEU A 769 -61.45 -12.78 33.73
N LYS A 770 -60.74 -13.56 34.56
CA LYS A 770 -60.95 -15.02 34.64
C LYS A 770 -62.33 -15.38 35.21
N ALA A 771 -62.83 -14.64 36.19
CA ALA A 771 -64.16 -14.85 36.76
C ALA A 771 -65.27 -14.56 35.73
N VAL A 772 -65.07 -13.59 34.83
CA VAL A 772 -65.99 -13.30 33.70
C VAL A 772 -65.77 -14.25 32.50
N GLY A 773 -64.93 -15.29 32.62
CA GLY A 773 -64.80 -16.35 31.60
C GLY A 773 -63.67 -16.18 30.59
N TRP A 774 -62.68 -15.29 30.81
CA TRP A 774 -61.51 -15.22 29.94
C TRP A 774 -60.65 -16.48 30.00
N HIS A 775 -60.31 -17.03 28.83
CA HIS A 775 -59.42 -18.19 28.71
C HIS A 775 -57.95 -17.84 28.98
N ASN A 776 -57.19 -18.81 29.48
CA ASN A 776 -55.76 -18.70 29.77
C ASN A 776 -54.91 -18.23 28.56
N ARG A 777 -55.30 -18.60 27.33
CA ARG A 777 -54.60 -18.16 26.10
C ARG A 777 -54.70 -16.65 25.88
N HIS A 778 -55.88 -16.06 26.13
CA HIS A 778 -56.08 -14.62 26.00
C HIS A 778 -55.28 -13.86 27.07
N ILE A 779 -55.23 -14.36 28.30
CA ILE A 779 -54.44 -13.73 29.38
C ILE A 779 -52.94 -13.81 29.07
N ARG A 780 -52.45 -14.95 28.58
CA ARG A 780 -51.05 -15.07 28.17
C ARG A 780 -50.73 -14.09 27.03
N GLY A 781 -51.58 -14.06 26.00
CA GLY A 781 -51.42 -13.12 24.89
C GLY A 781 -51.39 -11.67 25.35
N LEU A 782 -52.24 -11.29 26.31
CA LEU A 782 -52.36 -9.91 26.79
C LEU A 782 -51.02 -9.43 27.37
N VAL A 783 -50.39 -10.29 28.19
CA VAL A 783 -49.10 -9.99 28.81
C VAL A 783 -47.97 -9.96 27.78
N LEU A 784 -47.97 -10.89 26.82
CA LEU A 784 -46.97 -10.88 25.73
C LEU A 784 -47.11 -9.63 24.86
N LEU A 785 -48.33 -9.15 24.63
CA LEU A 785 -48.62 -7.94 23.88
C LEU A 785 -48.19 -6.68 24.64
N GLU A 786 -48.36 -6.65 25.97
CA GLU A 786 -47.82 -5.58 26.83
C GLU A 786 -46.29 -5.52 26.73
N GLY A 787 -45.61 -6.67 26.73
CA GLY A 787 -44.17 -6.78 26.50
C GLY A 787 -43.75 -6.31 25.12
N ALA A 788 -44.47 -6.72 24.06
CA ALA A 788 -44.18 -6.31 22.69
C ALA A 788 -44.35 -4.79 22.47
N ILE A 789 -45.43 -4.18 22.96
CA ILE A 789 -45.65 -2.72 22.87
C ILE A 789 -44.57 -1.97 23.64
N SER A 790 -44.23 -2.43 24.84
CA SER A 790 -43.13 -1.85 25.63
C SER A 790 -41.81 -1.93 24.88
N GLY A 791 -41.55 -3.05 24.20
CA GLY A 791 -40.40 -3.26 23.33
C GLY A 791 -40.36 -2.31 22.13
N ILE A 792 -41.49 -2.08 21.45
CA ILE A 792 -41.58 -1.12 20.32
C ILE A 792 -41.25 0.30 20.79
N LEU A 793 -41.91 0.77 21.86
CA LEU A 793 -41.69 2.11 22.39
C LEU A 793 -40.25 2.29 22.88
N ALA A 794 -39.71 1.27 23.56
CA ALA A 794 -38.32 1.27 24.00
C ALA A 794 -37.35 1.21 22.83
N GLY A 795 -37.67 0.50 21.75
CA GLY A 795 -36.88 0.45 20.53
C GLY A 795 -36.78 1.81 19.84
N ILE A 796 -37.89 2.53 19.71
CA ILE A 796 -37.91 3.89 19.14
C ILE A 796 -37.06 4.84 19.99
N LEU A 797 -37.28 4.84 21.32
CA LEU A 797 -36.52 5.69 22.23
C LEU A 797 -35.03 5.30 22.22
N GLY A 798 -34.73 4.01 22.23
CA GLY A 798 -33.38 3.46 22.24
C GLY A 798 -32.62 3.78 20.95
N PHE A 799 -33.30 3.71 19.80
CA PHE A 799 -32.75 4.13 18.51
C PHE A 799 -32.39 5.62 18.51
N LEU A 800 -33.29 6.50 18.97
CA LEU A 800 -33.02 7.94 19.07
C LEU A 800 -31.84 8.24 20.00
N LEU A 801 -31.79 7.58 21.17
CA LEU A 801 -30.67 7.65 22.09
C LEU A 801 -29.36 7.17 21.44
N SER A 802 -29.42 6.06 20.68
CA SER A 802 -28.24 5.49 20.02
C SER A 802 -27.69 6.45 18.98
N MET A 803 -28.57 7.03 18.14
CA MET A 803 -28.17 8.04 17.15
C MET A 803 -27.59 9.30 17.80
N MET A 804 -28.14 9.74 18.93
CA MET A 804 -27.58 10.86 19.70
C MET A 804 -26.17 10.54 20.23
N ILE A 805 -25.94 9.32 20.73
CA ILE A 805 -24.62 8.86 21.20
C ILE A 805 -23.64 8.80 20.03
N ILE A 806 -24.04 8.19 18.91
CA ILE A 806 -23.22 8.08 17.69
C ILE A 806 -22.83 9.47 17.19
N TRP A 807 -23.79 10.38 17.08
CA TRP A 807 -23.53 11.75 16.63
C TRP A 807 -22.56 12.48 17.55
N LYS A 808 -22.72 12.37 18.88
CA LYS A 808 -21.81 13.02 19.83
C LYS A 808 -20.39 12.45 19.80
N MET A 809 -20.24 11.14 19.56
CA MET A 809 -18.93 10.49 19.54
C MET A 809 -18.19 10.63 18.21
N TYR A 810 -18.92 10.57 17.10
CA TYR A 810 -18.34 10.48 15.75
C TYR A 810 -18.62 11.69 14.88
N THR A 811 -19.43 12.65 15.34
CA THR A 811 -19.78 13.90 14.64
C THR A 811 -20.35 13.69 13.23
N GLN A 812 -20.87 12.50 12.94
CA GLN A 812 -21.41 12.08 11.65
C GLN A 812 -22.62 11.17 11.86
N ILE A 813 -23.58 11.22 10.93
CA ILE A 813 -24.75 10.32 10.90
C ILE A 813 -24.53 9.29 9.78
N PRO A 814 -24.57 7.99 10.06
CA PRO A 814 -24.32 6.94 9.06
C PRO A 814 -25.55 6.72 8.18
N TYR A 815 -25.70 7.52 7.11
CA TYR A 815 -26.83 7.42 6.18
C TYR A 815 -26.84 6.09 5.40
N GLU A 816 -25.68 5.58 5.02
CA GLU A 816 -25.51 4.35 4.23
C GLU A 816 -26.08 3.10 4.92
N HIS A 817 -26.04 3.05 6.26
CA HIS A 817 -26.48 1.89 7.05
C HIS A 817 -27.87 2.07 7.68
N MET A 818 -28.62 3.12 7.32
CA MET A 818 -29.96 3.37 7.86
C MET A 818 -30.95 2.20 7.70
N PRO A 819 -31.06 1.54 6.53
CA PRO A 819 -31.98 0.40 6.37
C PRO A 819 -31.71 -0.72 7.37
N PHE A 820 -30.43 -0.97 7.63
CA PHE A 820 -30.02 -2.00 8.58
C PHE A 820 -30.37 -1.62 10.02
N PHE A 821 -30.19 -0.36 10.43
CA PHE A 821 -30.66 0.07 11.75
C PHE A 821 -32.17 -0.04 11.93
N PHE A 822 -32.96 0.17 10.88
CA PHE A 822 -34.40 -0.07 10.98
C PHE A 822 -34.73 -1.54 11.28
N VAL A 823 -33.98 -2.50 10.72
CA VAL A 823 -34.14 -3.92 11.05
C VAL A 823 -33.83 -4.20 12.53
N THR A 824 -32.89 -3.47 13.13
CA THR A 824 -32.54 -3.65 14.56
C THR A 824 -33.66 -3.30 15.52
N LEU A 825 -34.68 -2.53 15.10
CA LEU A 825 -35.88 -2.26 15.91
C LEU A 825 -36.67 -3.54 16.24
N MET A 826 -36.45 -4.64 15.52
CA MET A 826 -37.03 -5.94 15.86
C MET A 826 -36.46 -6.54 17.16
N ILE A 827 -35.22 -6.20 17.50
CA ILE A 827 -34.52 -6.77 18.66
C ILE A 827 -35.21 -6.36 19.99
N PRO A 828 -35.51 -5.07 20.26
CA PRO A 828 -36.32 -4.64 21.40
C PRO A 828 -37.66 -5.36 21.54
N ILE A 829 -38.32 -5.67 20.42
CA ILE A 829 -39.63 -6.36 20.41
C ILE A 829 -39.44 -7.79 20.89
N VAL A 830 -38.43 -8.49 20.36
CA VAL A 830 -38.08 -9.85 20.78
C VAL A 830 -37.70 -9.88 22.26
N ILE A 831 -36.89 -8.92 22.73
CA ILE A 831 -36.53 -8.78 24.15
C ILE A 831 -37.79 -8.56 25.01
N GLY A 832 -38.70 -7.69 24.56
CA GLY A 832 -39.99 -7.42 25.20
C GLY A 832 -40.83 -8.67 25.41
N ILE A 833 -40.93 -9.50 24.35
CA ILE A 833 -41.67 -10.76 24.36
C ILE A 833 -40.98 -11.78 25.26
N LEU A 834 -39.65 -11.95 25.13
CA LEU A 834 -38.86 -12.90 25.94
C LEU A 834 -38.95 -12.57 27.43
N GLY A 835 -38.84 -11.29 27.80
CA GLY A 835 -39.01 -10.82 29.18
C GLY A 835 -40.43 -11.06 29.71
N ALA A 836 -41.45 -11.02 28.84
CA ALA A 836 -42.84 -11.26 29.21
C ALA A 836 -43.21 -12.75 29.39
N LEU A 837 -42.40 -13.71 28.91
CA LEU A 837 -42.74 -15.14 28.96
C LEU A 837 -42.96 -15.67 30.38
N ILE A 838 -42.03 -15.41 31.30
CA ILE A 838 -42.11 -15.90 32.69
C ILE A 838 -43.28 -15.21 33.44
N PRO A 839 -43.43 -13.87 33.38
CA PRO A 839 -44.58 -13.18 33.95
C PRO A 839 -45.93 -13.64 33.37
N ALA A 840 -46.02 -13.89 32.06
CA ALA A 840 -47.26 -14.34 31.41
C ALA A 840 -47.72 -15.70 31.94
N GLU A 841 -46.78 -16.61 32.18
CA GLU A 841 -47.08 -17.90 32.80
C GLU A 841 -47.56 -17.76 34.25
N LYS A 842 -47.02 -16.78 34.99
CA LYS A 842 -47.51 -16.45 36.33
C LYS A 842 -48.93 -15.90 36.30
N ALA A 843 -49.24 -15.00 35.37
CA ALA A 843 -50.59 -14.41 35.23
C ALA A 843 -51.66 -15.50 35.01
N VAL A 844 -51.36 -16.48 34.16
CA VAL A 844 -52.28 -17.59 33.86
C VAL A 844 -52.56 -18.46 35.10
N LYS A 845 -51.59 -18.61 36.01
CA LYS A 845 -51.71 -19.44 37.22
C LYS A 845 -52.50 -18.79 38.36
N ILE A 846 -52.86 -17.51 38.25
CA ILE A 846 -53.66 -16.83 39.26
C ILE A 846 -55.09 -17.42 39.26
N MET A 847 -55.55 -17.89 40.42
CA MET A 847 -56.93 -18.36 40.60
C MET A 847 -57.86 -17.17 40.90
N PRO A 848 -59.12 -17.16 40.41
CA PRO A 848 -60.05 -16.05 40.62
C PRO A 848 -60.25 -15.68 42.11
N TYR A 849 -60.42 -16.67 42.99
CA TYR A 849 -60.63 -16.42 44.42
C TYR A 849 -59.37 -15.83 45.11
N GLN A 850 -58.16 -16.23 44.66
CA GLN A 850 -56.90 -15.75 45.23
C GLN A 850 -56.65 -14.27 44.89
N GLY A 851 -56.91 -13.88 43.64
CA GLY A 851 -56.72 -12.48 43.22
C GLY A 851 -57.74 -11.52 43.83
N MET A 852 -58.95 -12.01 44.18
CA MET A 852 -59.98 -11.19 44.84
C MET A 852 -59.73 -11.00 46.35
N GLN A 853 -59.10 -11.96 47.05
CA GLN A 853 -58.76 -11.83 48.48
C GLN A 853 -57.48 -11.01 48.76
N GLY A 854 -56.72 -10.61 47.73
CA GLY A 854 -55.59 -9.69 47.86
C GLY A 854 -54.36 -10.24 48.61
N GLY A 855 -54.33 -11.54 48.93
CA GLY A 855 -53.22 -12.22 49.59
C GLY A 855 -52.73 -13.42 48.79
N PHE A 856 -51.42 -13.49 48.54
CA PHE A 856 -50.78 -14.70 48.03
C PHE A 856 -50.04 -15.41 49.16
N GLU A 857 -50.47 -16.64 49.46
CA GLU A 857 -49.55 -17.71 49.81
C GLU A 857 -49.38 -18.58 48.54
N ASN A 858 -48.14 -18.69 48.04
CA ASN A 858 -47.84 -19.61 46.94
C ASN A 858 -48.04 -21.06 47.41
N SER A 859 -48.55 -21.94 46.54
CA SER A 859 -48.61 -23.37 46.87
C SER A 859 -47.19 -23.95 47.02
N LYS A 860 -46.96 -24.79 48.05
CA LYS A 860 -45.66 -25.42 48.34
C LYS A 860 -45.04 -26.14 47.12
N GLN A 861 -45.85 -26.69 46.22
CA GLN A 861 -45.39 -27.36 44.99
C GLN A 861 -44.83 -26.38 43.94
N THR A 862 -45.45 -25.21 43.80
CA THR A 862 -45.01 -24.17 42.86
C THR A 862 -43.69 -23.56 43.35
N GLU A 863 -43.58 -23.29 44.66
CA GLU A 863 -42.33 -22.82 45.27
C GLU A 863 -41.17 -23.83 45.06
N LYS A 864 -41.44 -25.13 45.16
CA LYS A 864 -40.42 -26.18 44.95
C LYS A 864 -39.91 -26.20 43.52
N ARG A 865 -40.79 -26.15 42.51
CA ARG A 865 -40.40 -26.11 41.08
C ARG A 865 -39.64 -24.83 40.74
N PHE A 866 -40.08 -23.68 41.24
CA PHE A 866 -39.37 -22.42 41.04
C PHE A 866 -37.98 -22.41 41.70
N LYS A 867 -37.82 -23.01 42.89
CA LYS A 867 -36.49 -23.20 43.51
C LYS A 867 -35.53 -23.98 42.62
N TYR A 868 -35.98 -25.07 41.99
CA TYR A 868 -35.13 -25.84 41.08
C TYR A 868 -34.79 -25.07 39.81
N VAL A 869 -35.76 -24.38 39.19
CA VAL A 869 -35.52 -23.57 37.99
C VAL A 869 -34.53 -22.44 38.26
N PHE A 870 -34.74 -21.69 39.34
CA PHE A 870 -33.85 -20.59 39.71
C PHE A 870 -32.49 -21.06 40.21
N GLY A 871 -32.44 -22.16 40.96
CA GLY A 871 -31.19 -22.80 41.37
C GLY A 871 -30.40 -23.30 40.16
N ALA A 872 -31.05 -23.92 39.17
CA ALA A 872 -30.44 -24.36 37.93
C ALA A 872 -29.95 -23.18 37.07
N VAL A 873 -30.72 -22.09 36.97
CA VAL A 873 -30.31 -20.86 36.26
C VAL A 873 -29.12 -20.19 36.96
N GLY A 874 -29.15 -20.08 38.28
CA GLY A 874 -28.02 -19.56 39.06
C GLY A 874 -26.77 -20.43 38.94
N LEU A 875 -26.92 -21.75 38.93
CA LEU A 875 -25.81 -22.70 38.78
C LEU A 875 -25.29 -22.74 37.34
N LEU A 876 -26.15 -22.59 36.33
CA LEU A 876 -25.76 -22.42 34.92
C LEU A 876 -25.04 -21.09 34.69
N LEU A 877 -25.49 -20.00 35.32
CA LEU A 877 -24.79 -18.72 35.27
C LEU A 877 -23.44 -18.82 35.99
N PHE A 878 -23.38 -19.50 37.13
CA PHE A 878 -22.12 -19.74 37.84
C PHE A 878 -21.16 -20.62 37.04
N MET A 879 -21.63 -21.72 36.44
CA MET A 879 -20.84 -22.54 35.52
C MET A 879 -20.46 -21.77 34.25
N GLY A 880 -21.33 -20.88 33.77
CA GLY A 880 -21.05 -19.96 32.68
C GLY A 880 -19.96 -18.95 33.04
N ILE A 881 -19.93 -18.45 34.28
CA ILE A 881 -18.86 -17.61 34.82
C ILE A 881 -17.55 -18.39 34.90
N VAL A 882 -17.56 -19.62 35.41
CA VAL A 882 -16.37 -20.49 35.49
C VAL A 882 -15.87 -20.87 34.09
N ALA A 883 -16.78 -21.17 33.15
CA ALA A 883 -16.45 -21.44 31.77
C ALA A 883 -15.91 -20.19 31.06
N LEU A 884 -16.48 -19.00 31.30
CA LEU A 884 -15.96 -17.73 30.82
C LEU A 884 -14.58 -17.44 31.42
N MET A 885 -14.34 -17.72 32.71
CA MET A 885 -13.01 -17.63 33.33
C MET A 885 -12.00 -18.59 32.70
N ALA A 886 -12.43 -19.80 32.32
CA ALA A 886 -11.58 -20.80 31.69
C ALA A 886 -11.33 -20.54 30.18
N THR A 887 -12.27 -19.87 29.50
CA THR A 887 -12.23 -19.56 28.05
C THR A 887 -11.83 -18.12 27.75
N ALA A 888 -11.63 -17.28 28.77
CA ALA A 888 -11.09 -15.91 28.68
C ALA A 888 -9.65 -15.85 28.13
N VAL A 889 -9.10 -16.99 27.73
CA VAL A 889 -7.83 -17.13 27.05
C VAL A 889 -8.08 -16.92 25.55
N PRO A 890 -7.78 -15.74 24.97
CA PRO A 890 -7.41 -15.71 23.57
C PRO A 890 -6.11 -16.52 23.46
N GLN A 891 -6.22 -17.84 23.26
CA GLN A 891 -5.07 -18.59 22.79
C GLN A 891 -4.79 -18.07 21.40
N VAL A 892 -3.71 -17.27 21.31
CA VAL A 892 -3.06 -16.92 20.06
C VAL A 892 -2.60 -18.23 19.42
N LYS A 893 -3.51 -18.92 18.72
CA LYS A 893 -3.06 -19.76 17.62
C LYS A 893 -2.40 -18.78 16.67
N LYS A 894 -1.08 -18.95 16.48
CA LYS A 894 -0.32 -18.29 15.42
C LYS A 894 -1.22 -18.23 14.20
N ALA A 895 -1.66 -17.01 13.86
CA ALA A 895 -2.42 -16.73 12.65
C ALA A 895 -1.46 -16.84 11.47
N ASN A 896 -0.94 -18.05 11.23
CA ASN A 896 -0.39 -18.41 9.95
C ASN A 896 -1.55 -19.05 9.17
N ASN A 897 -1.93 -18.36 8.09
CA ASN A 897 -2.66 -18.87 6.92
C ASN A 897 -4.19 -18.75 6.86
N ALA A 898 -4.87 -18.02 7.76
CA ALA A 898 -6.27 -17.69 7.53
C ALA A 898 -6.39 -16.37 6.74
N VAL A 899 -6.47 -16.48 5.40
CA VAL A 899 -6.88 -15.37 4.53
C VAL A 899 -8.36 -15.09 4.82
N HIS A 900 -8.64 -14.18 5.75
CA HIS A 900 -9.98 -13.66 5.94
C HIS A 900 -10.30 -12.71 4.79
N ALA A 901 -11.41 -12.98 4.09
CA ALA A 901 -11.92 -12.08 3.05
C ALA A 901 -12.10 -10.67 3.64
N PRO A 902 -11.65 -9.60 2.95
CA PRO A 902 -11.94 -8.23 3.36
C PRO A 902 -13.44 -8.02 3.54
N ALA A 903 -13.81 -7.10 4.43
CA ALA A 903 -15.19 -6.66 4.54
C ALA A 903 -15.65 -6.07 3.19
N GLU A 904 -16.95 -6.18 2.89
CA GLU A 904 -17.59 -5.60 1.70
C GLU A 904 -17.49 -4.05 1.76
N GLU A 905 -16.36 -3.50 1.34
CA GLU A 905 -16.21 -2.09 1.01
C GLU A 905 -16.63 -1.86 -0.44
N GLU A 906 -17.08 -0.65 -0.76
CA GLU A 906 -17.24 -0.22 -2.15
C GLU A 906 -15.86 -0.22 -2.82
N GLY A 907 -15.60 -1.34 -3.49
CA GLY A 907 -14.40 -1.56 -4.26
C GLY A 907 -14.26 -0.58 -5.42
N THR A 908 -13.12 -0.63 -6.09
CA THR A 908 -12.92 0.14 -7.31
C THR A 908 -13.91 -0.30 -8.40
N ILE A 909 -14.42 0.67 -9.18
CA ILE A 909 -15.36 0.44 -10.27
C ILE A 909 -14.69 0.86 -11.57
N GLY A 910 -14.67 -0.03 -12.56
CA GLY A 910 -14.13 0.26 -13.89
C GLY A 910 -14.10 -0.98 -14.78
N LYS A 911 -13.90 -0.77 -16.09
CA LYS A 911 -13.83 -1.87 -17.07
C LYS A 911 -12.40 -2.38 -17.17
N VAL A 912 -12.23 -3.71 -17.21
CA VAL A 912 -10.94 -4.38 -17.40
C VAL A 912 -10.73 -4.65 -18.89
N HIS A 913 -9.54 -4.34 -19.41
CA HIS A 913 -9.19 -4.57 -20.81
C HIS A 913 -8.28 -5.79 -20.93
N ARG A 914 -8.65 -6.77 -21.78
CA ARG A 914 -7.80 -7.96 -22.00
C ARG A 914 -6.48 -7.64 -22.69
N SER A 915 -6.53 -6.71 -23.64
CA SER A 915 -5.38 -6.13 -24.31
C SER A 915 -5.68 -4.67 -24.63
N VAL A 916 -4.65 -3.85 -24.61
CA VAL A 916 -4.74 -2.45 -25.01
C VAL A 916 -4.03 -2.32 -26.37
N PRO A 917 -4.65 -1.71 -27.39
CA PRO A 917 -3.98 -1.46 -28.67
C PRO A 917 -2.83 -0.46 -28.49
N ALA A 918 -1.73 -0.62 -29.24
CA ALA A 918 -0.60 0.31 -29.23
C ALA A 918 -0.98 1.80 -29.33
N ASP A 919 -2.06 2.11 -30.06
CA ASP A 919 -2.51 3.46 -30.35
C ASP A 919 -3.70 3.91 -29.48
N ALA A 920 -3.67 3.67 -28.18
CA ALA A 920 -4.62 4.33 -27.26
C ALA A 920 -4.30 5.83 -27.17
N LYS A 921 -4.75 6.57 -28.20
CA LYS A 921 -4.63 8.02 -28.45
C LYS A 921 -4.49 8.85 -27.17
N ILE A 922 -3.30 9.38 -26.93
CA ILE A 922 -3.14 10.64 -26.21
C ILE A 922 -3.58 11.74 -27.18
N GLN A 923 -4.80 12.23 -27.02
CA GLN A 923 -5.24 13.47 -27.68
C GLN A 923 -4.43 14.65 -27.09
N ASN A 924 -3.26 14.91 -27.65
CA ASN A 924 -2.76 16.29 -27.73
C ASN A 924 -2.85 16.71 -29.19
N LYS A 925 -3.80 17.62 -29.47
CA LYS A 925 -3.90 18.32 -30.74
C LYS A 925 -2.62 19.11 -30.98
N SER A 926 -1.65 18.51 -31.64
CA SER A 926 -0.73 19.23 -32.51
C SER A 926 -1.08 18.83 -33.93
N LYS A 927 -1.71 19.76 -34.66
CA LYS A 927 -1.88 19.63 -36.11
C LYS A 927 -0.51 19.83 -36.75
N GLY A 928 0.16 18.74 -37.12
CA GLY A 928 1.18 18.72 -38.16
C GLY A 928 0.79 17.63 -39.15
N LYS A 929 0.47 18.01 -40.39
CA LYS A 929 0.21 17.06 -41.47
C LYS A 929 1.56 16.55 -41.96
N ASP A 930 1.86 15.28 -41.74
CA ASP A 930 2.89 14.58 -42.50
C ASP A 930 2.17 13.69 -43.52
N ASN A 931 2.15 14.17 -44.76
CA ASN A 931 1.97 13.33 -45.93
C ASN A 931 3.36 12.97 -46.43
N GLU A 932 3.65 11.68 -46.52
CA GLU A 932 4.73 11.13 -47.31
C GLU A 932 4.62 11.61 -48.76
N GLN A 933 5.54 12.47 -49.19
CA GLN A 933 6.00 12.56 -50.57
C GLN A 933 7.49 12.88 -50.56
N THR A 934 8.26 12.00 -51.17
CA THR A 934 9.68 12.17 -51.52
C THR A 934 9.86 13.37 -52.44
N GLY A 935 10.21 14.51 -51.84
CA GLY A 935 10.66 15.72 -52.53
C GLY A 935 11.33 16.64 -51.52
N GLY A 936 12.63 16.94 -51.73
CA GLY A 936 13.44 17.74 -50.81
C GLY A 936 12.80 19.08 -50.43
N ASN A 937 12.86 19.40 -49.15
CA ASN A 937 12.26 20.60 -48.58
C ASN A 937 13.36 21.59 -48.18
N PRO A 938 13.45 22.80 -48.78
CA PRO A 938 14.46 23.81 -48.45
C PRO A 938 14.49 24.22 -46.96
N SER A 939 13.38 23.97 -46.24
CA SER A 939 13.29 24.19 -44.80
C SER A 939 14.17 23.25 -43.97
N GLU A 940 14.51 22.05 -44.45
CA GLU A 940 15.41 21.13 -43.73
C GLU A 940 16.87 21.56 -43.83
N LEU A 941 17.31 22.01 -45.01
CA LEU A 941 18.67 22.54 -45.20
C LEU A 941 18.94 23.75 -44.29
N ASN A 942 17.98 24.68 -44.16
CA ASN A 942 18.14 25.82 -43.26
C ASN A 942 18.21 25.39 -41.79
N LYS A 943 17.43 24.39 -41.36
CA LYS A 943 17.54 23.82 -40.01
C LYS A 943 18.88 23.11 -39.78
N LEU A 944 19.41 22.43 -40.80
CA LEU A 944 20.73 21.80 -40.76
C LEU A 944 21.86 22.83 -40.68
N ILE A 945 21.73 23.95 -41.40
CA ILE A 945 22.66 25.09 -41.30
C ILE A 945 22.60 25.71 -39.90
N ASP A 946 21.40 25.92 -39.35
CA ASP A 946 21.21 26.52 -38.02
C ASP A 946 21.66 25.60 -36.86
N SER A 947 21.66 24.28 -37.07
CA SER A 947 22.07 23.27 -36.08
C SER A 947 23.48 22.71 -36.31
N ALA A 948 24.18 23.15 -37.37
CA ALA A 948 25.55 22.75 -37.62
C ALA A 948 26.49 23.35 -36.58
N TRP A 949 27.38 22.52 -36.05
CA TRP A 949 28.43 22.96 -35.12
C TRP A 949 29.39 23.95 -35.80
N ARG A 950 29.72 23.74 -37.08
CA ARG A 950 30.48 24.69 -37.91
C ARG A 950 30.05 24.65 -39.37
N THR A 951 30.02 25.82 -40.01
CA THR A 951 29.92 25.95 -41.47
C THR A 951 31.22 26.53 -42.02
N ILE A 952 31.88 25.82 -42.93
CA ILE A 952 33.19 26.21 -43.50
C ILE A 952 33.16 26.19 -45.04
N LYS A 953 34.17 26.78 -45.68
CA LYS A 953 34.35 26.73 -47.15
C LYS A 953 35.43 25.73 -47.54
N LEU A 954 35.33 25.20 -48.77
CA LEU A 954 36.40 24.38 -49.37
C LEU A 954 37.76 25.08 -49.28
N GLY A 955 38.75 24.37 -48.73
CA GLY A 955 40.12 24.83 -48.50
C GLY A 955 40.44 25.19 -47.04
N GLU A 956 39.44 25.27 -46.16
CA GLU A 956 39.67 25.52 -44.72
C GLU A 956 39.98 24.22 -43.96
N VAL A 957 40.93 24.30 -43.02
CA VAL A 957 41.32 23.18 -42.15
C VAL A 957 40.64 23.35 -40.79
N ILE A 958 39.97 22.30 -40.31
CA ILE A 958 39.34 22.25 -39.00
C ILE A 958 40.24 21.50 -38.04
N HIS A 959 40.55 22.13 -36.91
CA HIS A 959 41.25 21.51 -35.80
C HIS A 959 40.22 21.01 -34.77
N ASN A 960 40.22 19.71 -34.46
CA ASN A 960 39.37 19.13 -33.42
C ASN A 960 40.08 18.04 -32.60
N TYR A 961 40.13 18.16 -31.27
CA TYR A 961 40.81 17.23 -30.34
C TYR A 961 42.25 16.82 -30.73
N GLY A 962 43.02 17.72 -31.36
CA GLY A 962 44.39 17.44 -31.87
C GLY A 962 44.43 16.85 -33.29
N ASP A 963 43.28 16.69 -33.94
CA ASP A 963 43.14 16.16 -35.29
C ASP A 963 42.79 17.28 -36.29
N ASN A 964 43.45 17.31 -37.45
CA ASN A 964 43.21 18.29 -38.52
C ASN A 964 42.39 17.65 -39.64
N TYR A 965 41.22 18.21 -39.94
CA TYR A 965 40.39 17.84 -41.08
C TYR A 965 40.53 18.88 -42.18
N SER A 966 40.86 18.46 -43.39
CA SER A 966 40.97 19.36 -44.55
C SER A 966 40.02 18.93 -45.66
N PHE A 967 39.27 19.88 -46.22
CA PHE A 967 38.35 19.63 -47.33
C PHE A 967 38.82 20.40 -48.56
N GLU A 968 39.34 19.71 -49.57
CA GLU A 968 39.92 20.34 -50.76
C GLU A 968 38.92 20.48 -51.91
N GLY A 969 39.22 21.36 -52.87
CA GLY A 969 38.38 21.61 -54.04
C GLY A 969 38.11 20.37 -54.89
N ILE A 970 37.01 20.43 -55.66
CA ILE A 970 36.55 19.34 -56.53
C ILE A 970 37.70 18.86 -57.44
N SER A 971 37.95 17.55 -57.44
CA SER A 971 38.99 16.89 -58.22
C SER A 971 38.38 16.06 -59.37
N GLY A 972 39.21 15.71 -60.35
CA GLY A 972 38.79 14.96 -61.54
C GLY A 972 38.30 13.55 -61.23
N THR A 973 37.28 13.10 -61.96
CA THR A 973 36.66 11.78 -61.78
C THR A 973 37.67 10.63 -61.98
N PRO A 974 37.73 9.64 -61.07
CA PRO A 974 38.56 8.45 -61.25
C PRO A 974 38.23 7.70 -62.56
N LYS A 975 39.27 7.32 -63.34
CA LYS A 975 39.12 6.65 -64.66
C LYS A 975 38.45 5.26 -64.63
N ALA A 976 38.24 4.68 -63.44
CA ALA A 976 37.77 3.30 -63.27
C ALA A 976 36.26 3.19 -62.94
N LEU A 977 35.52 4.30 -62.91
CA LEU A 977 34.10 4.29 -62.57
C LEU A 977 33.21 3.98 -63.79
N PRO A 978 32.09 3.27 -63.60
CA PRO A 978 31.08 3.06 -64.64
C PRO A 978 30.49 4.41 -65.12
N HIS A 979 29.88 4.43 -66.31
CA HIS A 979 29.24 5.67 -66.79
C HIS A 979 28.12 6.13 -65.84
N PRO A 980 28.03 7.43 -65.51
CA PRO A 980 27.00 7.93 -64.60
C PRO A 980 25.60 7.70 -65.18
N LYS A 981 24.61 7.51 -64.30
CA LYS A 981 23.20 7.36 -64.69
C LYS A 981 22.72 8.54 -65.55
N GLN A 982 21.77 8.31 -66.44
CA GLN A 982 21.29 9.31 -67.40
C GLN A 982 20.83 10.60 -66.68
N GLY A 983 21.49 11.73 -66.95
CA GLY A 983 21.23 13.01 -66.29
C GLY A 983 22.11 13.32 -65.07
N MET A 984 22.94 12.37 -64.61
CA MET A 984 23.87 12.53 -63.49
C MET A 984 25.32 12.77 -63.97
N THR A 985 26.17 13.25 -63.07
CA THR A 985 27.62 13.43 -63.21
C THR A 985 28.32 13.03 -61.91
N TYR A 986 29.60 12.67 -61.98
CA TYR A 986 30.41 12.39 -60.81
C TYR A 986 31.14 13.64 -60.32
N ILE A 987 31.14 13.85 -59.01
CA ILE A 987 31.97 14.85 -58.32
C ILE A 987 32.79 14.12 -57.27
N SER A 988 34.09 14.42 -57.21
CA SER A 988 35.01 13.84 -56.24
C SER A 988 35.63 14.95 -55.37
N ILE A 989 35.58 14.78 -54.06
CA ILE A 989 36.09 15.75 -53.06
C ILE A 989 37.20 15.07 -52.25
N PRO A 990 38.43 15.62 -52.24
CA PRO A 990 39.50 15.13 -51.38
C PRO A 990 39.29 15.60 -49.93
N VAL A 991 39.25 14.65 -49.01
CA VAL A 991 39.15 14.87 -47.57
C VAL A 991 40.42 14.37 -46.89
N GLY A 992 41.12 15.24 -46.17
CA GLY A 992 42.33 14.92 -45.42
C GLY A 992 42.08 14.89 -43.92
N MET A 993 42.83 14.03 -43.24
CA MET A 993 42.86 13.85 -41.80
C MET A 993 44.30 13.70 -41.33
N ASP A 994 44.68 14.44 -40.31
CA ASP A 994 46.02 14.39 -39.71
C ASP A 994 45.87 14.38 -38.19
N ARG A 995 46.40 13.35 -37.52
CA ARG A 995 46.15 13.07 -36.10
C ARG A 995 47.41 13.28 -35.27
N ASP A 996 47.31 14.00 -34.16
CA ASP A 996 48.44 14.29 -33.27
C ASP A 996 49.11 12.98 -32.79
N PRO A 997 50.45 12.86 -32.83
CA PRO A 997 51.22 11.78 -32.21
C PRO A 997 50.85 11.44 -30.76
N GLY A 998 50.37 12.43 -29.98
CA GLY A 998 49.96 12.27 -28.57
C GLY A 998 48.51 11.80 -28.35
N ALA A 999 47.70 11.65 -29.41
CA ALA A 999 46.27 11.37 -29.28
C ALA A 999 45.99 9.94 -28.76
N VAL A 1000 45.18 9.85 -27.69
CA VAL A 1000 44.75 8.57 -27.08
C VAL A 1000 43.56 7.99 -27.86
N GLY A 1001 43.57 6.68 -28.14
CA GLY A 1001 42.49 5.98 -28.87
C GLY A 1001 42.69 5.89 -30.39
N LYS A 1002 41.68 5.36 -31.12
CA LYS A 1002 41.74 5.16 -32.59
C LYS A 1002 40.58 5.92 -33.26
N MET A 1003 40.86 6.72 -34.28
CA MET A 1003 39.84 7.39 -35.08
C MET A 1003 39.35 6.43 -36.16
N VAL A 1004 38.03 6.32 -36.34
CA VAL A 1004 37.45 5.53 -37.44
C VAL A 1004 36.88 6.49 -38.49
N PHE A 1005 37.49 6.50 -39.67
CA PHE A 1005 36.94 7.08 -40.89
C PHE A 1005 35.73 6.28 -41.34
N LYS A 1006 34.57 6.93 -41.42
CA LYS A 1006 33.30 6.33 -41.83
C LYS A 1006 32.82 7.05 -43.09
N PRO A 1007 32.83 6.41 -44.27
CA PRO A 1007 32.32 7.03 -45.50
C PRO A 1007 30.88 7.53 -45.38
N SER A 1008 30.01 6.82 -44.64
CA SER A 1008 28.62 7.23 -44.40
C SER A 1008 28.48 8.52 -43.60
N SER A 1009 29.55 8.96 -42.93
CA SER A 1009 29.59 10.23 -42.21
C SER A 1009 29.78 11.42 -43.14
N TYR A 1010 29.98 11.22 -44.45
CA TYR A 1010 30.17 12.26 -45.45
C TYR A 1010 29.05 12.24 -46.48
N GLU A 1011 28.16 13.22 -46.40
CA GLU A 1011 26.97 13.28 -47.23
C GLU A 1011 26.93 14.60 -48.01
N LEU A 1012 26.60 14.55 -49.30
CA LEU A 1012 26.37 15.75 -50.10
C LEU A 1012 24.89 16.12 -50.06
N ILE A 1013 24.57 17.40 -49.87
CA ILE A 1013 23.20 17.91 -49.86
C ILE A 1013 23.11 19.02 -50.90
N ASP A 1014 22.12 18.97 -51.80
CA ASP A 1014 21.88 20.06 -52.75
C ASP A 1014 21.08 21.23 -52.14
N GLY A 1015 20.99 22.33 -52.89
CA GLY A 1015 20.20 23.51 -52.49
C GLY A 1015 18.69 23.27 -52.30
N ASN A 1016 18.17 22.11 -52.70
CA ASN A 1016 16.77 21.71 -52.49
C ASN A 1016 16.60 20.78 -51.28
N GLY A 1017 17.69 20.41 -50.59
CA GLY A 1017 17.66 19.48 -49.46
C GLY A 1017 17.65 18.01 -49.88
N ASN A 1018 18.05 17.67 -51.12
CA ASN A 1018 18.23 16.27 -51.52
C ASN A 1018 19.61 15.76 -51.10
N HIS A 1019 19.63 14.55 -50.55
CA HIS A 1019 20.80 13.91 -49.98
C HIS A 1019 21.46 12.95 -50.97
N TYR A 1020 22.79 13.02 -51.07
CA TYR A 1020 23.65 12.21 -51.94
C TYR A 1020 24.74 11.53 -51.12
N TYR A 1021 24.80 10.22 -51.21
CA TYR A 1021 25.73 9.40 -50.43
C TYR A 1021 26.98 9.07 -51.24
N VAL A 1022 28.04 8.67 -50.54
CA VAL A 1022 29.30 8.23 -51.15
C VAL A 1022 29.07 7.03 -52.07
N GLU A 1023 29.46 7.15 -53.33
CA GLU A 1023 29.37 6.09 -54.34
C GLU A 1023 30.70 5.34 -54.51
N ASP A 1024 31.83 6.04 -54.40
CA ASP A 1024 33.16 5.43 -54.46
C ASP A 1024 34.15 6.18 -53.56
N LEU A 1025 35.18 5.48 -53.11
CA LEU A 1025 36.21 6.01 -52.22
C LEU A 1025 37.59 5.51 -52.64
N LYS A 1026 38.50 6.46 -52.86
CA LYS A 1026 39.90 6.16 -53.22
C LYS A 1026 40.87 6.85 -52.29
N VAL A 1027 41.77 6.09 -51.68
CA VAL A 1027 42.87 6.62 -50.87
C VAL A 1027 43.92 7.30 -51.75
N LEU A 1028 44.29 8.52 -51.40
CA LEU A 1028 45.32 9.32 -52.09
C LEU A 1028 46.66 9.31 -51.35
N GLU A 1029 46.63 9.45 -50.02
CA GLU A 1029 47.82 9.42 -49.16
C GLU A 1029 47.47 8.68 -47.86
N ASP A 1030 48.39 7.86 -47.36
CA ASP A 1030 48.22 7.15 -46.10
C ASP A 1030 49.54 7.01 -45.34
N GLN A 1031 49.50 7.33 -44.06
CA GLN A 1031 50.61 7.19 -43.12
C GLN A 1031 50.03 6.70 -41.79
N ASN A 1032 50.49 5.54 -41.31
CA ASN A 1032 49.97 4.91 -40.11
C ASN A 1032 48.43 4.66 -40.14
N TRP A 1033 47.84 4.53 -41.33
CA TRP A 1033 46.39 4.31 -41.50
C TRP A 1033 46.08 2.82 -41.67
N TYR A 1034 45.38 2.23 -40.72
CA TYR A 1034 45.11 0.80 -40.69
C TYR A 1034 43.75 0.48 -41.34
N GLY A 1035 43.73 -0.44 -42.30
CA GLY A 1035 42.50 -0.99 -42.87
C GLY A 1035 41.62 0.03 -43.62
N HIS A 1036 42.18 1.16 -44.06
CA HIS A 1036 41.46 2.24 -44.76
C HIS A 1036 40.27 2.83 -43.98
N ASN A 1037 40.28 2.68 -42.66
CA ASN A 1037 39.32 3.31 -41.78
C ASN A 1037 39.90 3.69 -40.41
N LEU A 1038 40.97 3.08 -39.92
CA LEU A 1038 41.47 3.30 -38.56
C LEU A 1038 42.75 4.15 -38.53
N LEU A 1039 42.65 5.38 -38.02
CA LEU A 1039 43.76 6.32 -37.85
C LEU A 1039 44.16 6.43 -36.35
N PRO A 1040 45.22 5.75 -35.89
CA PRO A 1040 45.81 5.92 -34.55
C PRO A 1040 46.60 7.24 -34.42
N GLY A 1041 47.08 7.54 -33.21
CA GLY A 1041 47.97 8.68 -32.91
C GLY A 1041 49.14 8.80 -33.90
N GLY A 1042 49.35 9.99 -34.46
CA GLY A 1042 50.39 10.29 -35.44
C GLY A 1042 50.10 9.83 -36.88
N GLY A 1043 48.89 9.34 -37.16
CA GLY A 1043 48.48 8.91 -38.50
C GLY A 1043 47.95 10.04 -39.37
N LYS A 1044 48.18 9.93 -40.69
CA LYS A 1044 47.66 10.85 -41.70
C LYS A 1044 46.97 10.06 -42.81
N ALA A 1045 45.83 10.54 -43.27
CA ALA A 1045 45.10 9.94 -44.37
C ALA A 1045 44.47 11.02 -45.24
N LYS A 1046 44.59 10.88 -46.56
CA LYS A 1046 43.89 11.70 -47.54
C LYS A 1046 43.09 10.82 -48.47
N VAL A 1047 41.80 11.11 -48.57
CA VAL A 1047 40.80 10.24 -49.18
C VAL A 1047 39.98 11.02 -50.19
N LEU A 1048 39.92 10.53 -51.43
CA LEU A 1048 39.06 11.04 -52.47
C LEU A 1048 37.68 10.37 -52.37
N ILE A 1049 36.67 11.14 -52.00
CA ILE A 1049 35.29 10.66 -51.84
C ILE A 1049 34.49 11.08 -53.07
N THR A 1050 33.84 10.14 -53.75
CA THR A 1050 33.12 10.38 -55.02
C THR A 1050 31.61 10.20 -54.85
N TYR A 1051 30.86 11.14 -55.40
CA TYR A 1051 29.40 11.22 -55.37
C TYR A 1051 28.84 11.29 -56.79
N GLN A 1052 27.62 10.78 -57.00
CA GLN A 1052 26.85 10.93 -58.24
C GLN A 1052 25.69 11.89 -58.03
N ILE A 1053 25.67 13.00 -58.77
CA ILE A 1053 24.69 14.09 -58.61
C ILE A 1053 24.11 14.54 -59.96
N PRO A 1054 22.96 15.25 -60.01
CA PRO A 1054 22.40 15.80 -61.24
C PRO A 1054 23.33 16.82 -61.92
N LYS A 1055 23.34 16.86 -63.25
CA LYS A 1055 24.21 17.78 -64.03
C LYS A 1055 23.95 19.28 -63.82
N ASN A 1056 22.76 19.65 -63.31
CA ASN A 1056 22.32 21.05 -63.17
C ASN A 1056 22.35 21.55 -61.71
N THR A 1057 23.11 20.90 -60.83
CA THR A 1057 23.17 21.30 -59.41
C THR A 1057 24.18 22.42 -59.20
N GLU A 1058 23.71 23.61 -58.82
CA GLU A 1058 24.53 24.84 -58.67
C GLU A 1058 25.10 25.05 -57.25
N ARG A 1059 24.54 24.42 -56.22
CA ARG A 1059 25.00 24.55 -54.82
C ARG A 1059 24.94 23.22 -54.11
N LEU A 1060 26.04 22.87 -53.45
CA LEU A 1060 26.19 21.65 -52.69
C LEU A 1060 26.74 21.97 -51.30
N TYR A 1061 26.36 21.17 -50.32
CA TYR A 1061 26.89 21.22 -48.98
C TYR A 1061 27.35 19.81 -48.61
N LEU A 1062 28.63 19.66 -48.24
CA LEU A 1062 29.12 18.42 -47.68
C LEU A 1062 28.87 18.43 -46.16
N LEU A 1063 27.89 17.64 -45.73
CA LEU A 1063 27.60 17.37 -44.33
C LEU A 1063 28.56 16.28 -43.82
N VAL A 1064 29.25 16.58 -42.72
CA VAL A 1064 30.14 15.67 -42.03
C VAL A 1064 29.61 15.40 -40.63
N HIS A 1065 29.26 14.15 -40.34
CA HIS A 1065 28.64 13.73 -39.08
C HIS A 1065 29.35 12.52 -38.46
N TYR A 1066 30.05 12.73 -37.34
CA TYR A 1066 30.66 11.65 -36.56
C TYR A 1066 30.20 11.70 -35.11
N GLY A 1067 30.06 10.52 -34.49
CA GLY A 1067 29.69 10.41 -33.06
C GLY A 1067 30.78 10.84 -32.07
N TYR A 1068 31.93 11.32 -32.54
CA TYR A 1068 33.02 11.87 -31.72
C TYR A 1068 33.37 13.33 -32.07
N LEU A 1069 32.65 13.95 -33.02
CA LEU A 1069 32.73 15.40 -33.25
C LEU A 1069 31.69 16.10 -32.37
N ALA A 1070 31.91 17.37 -31.99
CA ALA A 1070 30.93 18.21 -31.28
C ALA A 1070 29.50 18.18 -31.85
N GLY A 1071 29.40 17.99 -33.17
CA GLY A 1071 28.20 18.13 -33.96
C GLY A 1071 28.53 18.15 -35.45
N ASN A 1072 27.51 18.46 -36.26
CA ASN A 1072 27.62 18.43 -37.72
C ASN A 1072 28.55 19.53 -38.24
N ILE A 1073 29.52 19.18 -39.08
CA ILE A 1073 30.25 20.16 -39.89
C ILE A 1073 29.58 20.24 -41.24
N LEU A 1074 29.31 21.45 -41.72
CA LEU A 1074 28.79 21.71 -43.05
C LEU A 1074 29.85 22.41 -43.89
N VAL A 1075 30.25 21.84 -45.02
CA VAL A 1075 31.23 22.44 -45.94
C VAL A 1075 30.51 22.94 -47.19
N GLU A 1076 30.56 24.24 -47.47
CA GLU A 1076 29.97 24.81 -48.68
C GLU A 1076 30.81 24.43 -49.91
N VAL A 1077 30.20 23.69 -50.84
CA VAL A 1077 30.76 23.22 -52.11
C VAL A 1077 30.09 24.00 -53.24
N LYS A 1078 30.80 25.00 -53.78
CA LYS A 1078 30.33 25.85 -54.89
C LYS A 1078 30.80 25.38 -56.25
#